data_AF-A0A846EFP8-F1
#
_entry.id   AF-A0A846EFP8-F1
#
_cell.length_a   1.000
_cell.length_b   1.000
_cell.length_c   1.000
_cell.angle_alpha   90.00
_cell.angle_beta   90.00
_cell.angle_gamma   90.00
#
_symmetry.space_group_name_H-M   'P 1'
#
loop_
_entity.id
_entity.type
_entity.pdbx_description
1 polymer ?
#
loop_
_entity_poly.entity_id
_entity_poly.type
_entity_poly.pdbx_seq_one_letter_code
_entity_poly.pdbx_strand_id
1 'polypeptide(L)'
;MLHPVLPPDSPPVIQHTRPSHPVTVAGIKDKKVTGEQFVPENDNHKIVEGVVTITQNHTDNSVVTKPLSSSPEPEKLPAEFSPLSVDQSAEILGNSLNVGDQQQEQTENDKTPIVTFPPHSGIVNSQAAFLSSSPVAIKRPVVIPQPNSVTQAVSVEKFDNQVNLSGSLQTVDNIPTGSPAQLVQNIIEFKPRNPSNQPTPTRIEIPPPQQSQSENLEVRRRVVEVIADRQEYDEQRRVVVAEGNVVVRFDGAVVDADRLQVNLDNLIAVGEGNVALTRGNQVFRGDRFTYNFVQDSGDLQNGSGEIYIPTTERDFAFDPTPRADLTAGGVPSSLPSDRIRANQPTTGVSSPGGINVNLGGQPDASNLPVAESGGVVKRMRFEAQKIDFYPRGWQAEDVRITNDPFSPPELELRAAKVTLTKEAPLVDRIITQNQRLVFDQNFSLPIPINNQKIDRRERDINPFIVSPGYDNDDRGGLYVERHVIAFSNDQTRWTITPQFFVQKAFEDSSNVADLFGVTTKLNSVLGPKTKVEGRGELTSLDLSQVEDNLRGSVRLRQTLGDVNPHTLNLEYSYRDRLYNGTLGFQTVQSSFGGIVTSPIIPLGKSGVNLSYQAGAQYINANTDRQDLLEVNRNNDRVSLGRLQASASLSKGFLLWQGKPLKPTATEGLKYTPNPVVPYLQAVTGITGTTSYYTSGDDQSTLIGTVGLVGQVGNFSRPFLDYTAFNISYSQGFNSGLSPFLFDRSVDNRVLSAGISQQVYGPFRLGFQTSINLDTGQESSTDYTLEYSRRTYGITLRYNPVLELGGFSIRISDFNWTGGTDPFSDRNVKPVVNGVRQDN
;
A
#
# COMPACT_ATOMS: atom_id res chain seq x y z
N MET A 1 -4.32 21.27 -11.66
CA MET A 1 -5.19 22.38 -12.10
C MET A 1 -6.65 21.92 -12.18
N LEU A 2 -7.56 22.72 -12.74
CA LEU A 2 -8.78 22.17 -13.35
C LEU A 2 -8.44 21.76 -14.78
N HIS A 3 -8.74 20.52 -15.11
CA HIS A 3 -8.28 19.87 -16.34
C HIS A 3 -9.47 19.69 -17.30
N PRO A 4 -9.24 19.49 -18.61
CA PRO A 4 -10.30 19.02 -19.49
C PRO A 4 -10.94 17.76 -18.90
N VAL A 5 -12.25 17.61 -19.11
CA VAL A 5 -12.90 16.32 -18.91
C VAL A 5 -12.40 15.39 -20.01
N LEU A 6 -11.30 14.69 -19.72
CA LEU A 6 -10.93 13.47 -20.43
C LEU A 6 -12.17 12.56 -20.49
N PRO A 7 -12.39 11.82 -21.59
CA PRO A 7 -13.49 10.87 -21.67
C PRO A 7 -13.45 9.98 -20.42
N PRO A 8 -14.56 9.82 -19.69
CA PRO A 8 -14.51 9.39 -18.30
C PRO A 8 -13.90 7.99 -18.19
N ASP A 9 -12.83 7.89 -17.40
CA ASP A 9 -12.18 6.63 -17.05
C ASP A 9 -13.26 5.59 -16.69
N SER A 10 -13.06 4.34 -17.15
CA SER A 10 -13.95 3.23 -16.82
C SER A 10 -14.18 3.22 -15.30
N PRO A 11 -15.44 3.35 -14.82
CA PRO A 11 -15.69 3.64 -13.42
C PRO A 11 -15.08 2.54 -12.55
N PRO A 12 -14.37 2.91 -11.46
CA PRO A 12 -13.59 1.95 -10.69
C PRO A 12 -14.49 0.82 -10.23
N VAL A 13 -14.03 -0.42 -10.43
CA VAL A 13 -14.83 -1.63 -10.17
C VAL A 13 -15.27 -1.64 -8.71
N ILE A 14 -16.51 -1.23 -8.47
CA ILE A 14 -17.08 -1.14 -7.12
C ILE A 14 -17.20 -2.56 -6.59
N GLN A 15 -16.25 -2.96 -5.75
CA GLN A 15 -16.40 -4.16 -4.95
C GLN A 15 -17.62 -3.96 -4.03
N HIS A 16 -18.74 -4.56 -4.41
CA HIS A 16 -19.90 -4.66 -3.53
C HIS A 16 -19.55 -5.54 -2.33
N THR A 17 -19.03 -4.90 -1.29
CA THR A 17 -19.02 -5.43 0.06
C THR A 17 -20.46 -5.83 0.42
N ARG A 18 -20.66 -7.14 0.58
CA ARG A 18 -21.98 -7.70 0.91
C ARG A 18 -22.51 -7.03 2.18
N PRO A 19 -23.77 -6.57 2.22
CA PRO A 19 -24.37 -6.14 3.49
C PRO A 19 -24.33 -7.33 4.47
N SER A 20 -23.68 -7.11 5.61
CA SER A 20 -23.52 -8.10 6.66
C SER A 20 -24.89 -8.61 7.10
N HIS A 21 -25.18 -9.88 6.85
CA HIS A 21 -26.40 -10.50 7.32
C HIS A 21 -26.35 -10.57 8.86
N PRO A 22 -27.41 -10.16 9.58
CA PRO A 22 -27.40 -10.21 11.04
C PRO A 22 -27.30 -11.67 11.50
N VAL A 23 -26.34 -11.95 12.38
CA VAL A 23 -26.13 -13.28 12.95
C VAL A 23 -27.39 -13.70 13.72
N THR A 24 -27.97 -14.83 13.33
CA THR A 24 -29.17 -15.38 13.98
C THR A 24 -28.81 -15.89 15.39
N VAL A 25 -29.12 -15.10 16.41
CA VAL A 25 -29.02 -15.54 17.80
C VAL A 25 -30.07 -16.64 18.05
N ALA A 26 -29.63 -17.81 18.49
CA ALA A 26 -30.52 -18.92 18.80
C ALA A 26 -31.42 -18.57 20.00
N GLY A 27 -32.73 -18.75 19.83
CA GLY A 27 -33.71 -18.34 20.83
C GLY A 27 -33.80 -19.27 22.04
N ILE A 28 -33.81 -18.69 23.24
CA ILE A 28 -34.28 -19.35 24.46
C ILE A 28 -35.74 -18.93 24.69
N LYS A 29 -36.62 -19.90 24.94
CA LYS A 29 -38.01 -19.65 25.33
C LYS A 29 -38.06 -19.27 26.81
N ASP A 30 -38.87 -18.28 27.20
CA ASP A 30 -40.12 -18.62 27.91
C ASP A 30 -41.15 -17.47 28.03
N LYS A 31 -42.40 -17.89 28.26
CA LYS A 31 -43.53 -17.19 28.93
C LYS A 31 -44.00 -15.79 28.49
N LYS A 32 -45.25 -15.76 28.02
CA LYS A 32 -46.18 -14.61 28.17
C LYS A 32 -46.43 -14.31 29.66
N VAL A 33 -46.52 -13.03 30.01
CA VAL A 33 -47.42 -12.49 31.05
C VAL A 33 -48.11 -11.24 30.47
N THR A 34 -49.30 -10.91 30.97
CA THR A 34 -50.22 -9.91 30.42
C THR A 34 -49.87 -8.48 30.85
N GLY A 35 -50.14 -7.50 29.99
CA GLY A 35 -49.68 -6.11 30.13
C GLY A 35 -50.45 -5.20 31.07
N GLU A 36 -50.23 -3.90 30.89
CA GLU A 36 -51.07 -2.82 31.43
C GLU A 36 -50.92 -1.56 30.54
N GLN A 37 -51.90 -0.64 30.62
CA GLN A 37 -51.90 0.65 29.91
C GLN A 37 -51.40 1.75 30.83
N PHE A 38 -50.81 2.83 30.29
CA PHE A 38 -51.14 4.20 30.72
C PHE A 38 -50.82 5.22 29.62
N VAL A 39 -51.43 6.41 29.73
CA VAL A 39 -51.43 7.53 28.76
C VAL A 39 -50.88 8.78 29.47
N PRO A 40 -50.18 9.71 28.79
CA PRO A 40 -49.32 10.71 29.44
C PRO A 40 -49.95 12.10 29.63
N GLU A 41 -49.29 12.96 30.41
CA GLU A 41 -49.52 14.43 30.49
C GLU A 41 -48.20 15.20 30.76
N ASN A 42 -48.05 16.36 30.08
CA ASN A 42 -47.64 17.72 30.54
C ASN A 42 -46.40 17.91 31.47
N ASP A 43 -45.73 19.07 31.61
CA ASP A 43 -45.81 20.45 31.03
C ASP A 43 -44.39 21.11 31.17
N ASN A 44 -43.98 22.31 30.72
CA ASN A 44 -44.51 23.44 29.92
C ASN A 44 -43.31 24.15 29.22
N HIS A 45 -43.47 25.44 28.87
CA HIS A 45 -42.45 26.50 28.70
C HIS A 45 -41.60 26.58 27.42
N LYS A 46 -41.41 27.76 26.80
CA LYS A 46 -42.38 28.77 26.26
C LYS A 46 -41.60 29.97 25.67
N ILE A 47 -41.89 30.33 24.41
CA ILE A 47 -42.02 31.73 23.88
C ILE A 47 -40.65 32.50 23.82
N VAL A 48 -40.32 33.36 22.84
CA VAL A 48 -40.90 34.65 22.40
C VAL A 48 -40.62 34.90 20.91
N GLU A 49 -41.71 35.18 20.16
CA GLU A 49 -41.95 36.19 19.08
C GLU A 49 -40.86 36.56 18.02
N GLY A 50 -41.21 37.07 16.84
CA GLY A 50 -42.51 37.63 16.44
C GLY A 50 -42.77 37.74 14.93
N VAL A 51 -43.83 38.49 14.56
CA VAL A 51 -44.47 38.50 13.24
C VAL A 51 -44.67 39.94 12.73
N VAL A 52 -44.49 40.17 11.43
CA VAL A 52 -45.07 41.31 10.69
C VAL A 52 -45.57 40.82 9.31
N THR A 53 -46.66 41.41 8.82
CA THR A 53 -47.40 41.04 7.59
C THR A 53 -47.81 42.31 6.82
N ILE A 54 -48.48 42.16 5.65
CA ILE A 54 -49.10 43.18 4.76
C ILE A 54 -48.13 43.67 3.65
N THR A 55 -48.32 43.54 2.32
CA THR A 55 -49.43 43.25 1.36
C THR A 55 -49.89 44.49 0.55
N GLN A 56 -50.23 44.28 -0.74
CA GLN A 56 -50.75 45.23 -1.76
C GLN A 56 -49.69 46.06 -2.54
N ASN A 57 -49.91 46.47 -3.81
CA ASN A 57 -51.16 46.49 -4.59
C ASN A 57 -51.05 46.12 -6.09
N HIS A 58 -52.19 46.00 -6.77
CA HIS A 58 -52.40 45.44 -8.13
C HIS A 58 -52.48 46.46 -9.27
N THR A 59 -52.22 46.02 -10.52
CA THR A 59 -53.05 46.23 -11.74
C THR A 59 -52.34 45.53 -12.92
N ASP A 60 -52.78 44.35 -13.39
CA ASP A 60 -54.01 44.01 -14.14
C ASP A 60 -53.88 44.22 -15.66
N ASN A 61 -53.79 43.10 -16.39
CA ASN A 61 -54.74 42.85 -17.47
C ASN A 61 -54.93 41.35 -17.71
N SER A 62 -56.09 40.97 -18.27
CA SER A 62 -56.61 39.60 -18.22
C SER A 62 -56.66 38.87 -19.56
N VAL A 63 -56.51 37.54 -19.52
CA VAL A 63 -57.22 36.59 -20.40
C VAL A 63 -57.67 35.40 -19.54
N VAL A 64 -58.83 34.80 -19.86
CA VAL A 64 -59.54 33.83 -19.02
C VAL A 64 -59.55 32.44 -19.66
N THR A 65 -59.23 31.38 -18.89
CA THR A 65 -60.05 30.14 -18.79
C THR A 65 -59.51 29.17 -17.72
N LYS A 66 -60.35 28.22 -17.32
CA LYS A 66 -60.08 27.19 -16.29
C LYS A 66 -60.54 25.81 -16.81
N PRO A 67 -60.37 24.70 -16.05
CA PRO A 67 -59.64 23.51 -16.50
C PRO A 67 -60.55 22.39 -17.03
N LEU A 68 -59.94 21.26 -17.43
CA LEU A 68 -60.61 19.95 -17.29
C LEU A 68 -59.61 18.85 -16.91
N SER A 69 -60.09 17.60 -16.83
CA SER A 69 -59.54 16.52 -15.99
C SER A 69 -59.32 15.21 -16.77
N SER A 70 -58.82 14.20 -16.05
CA SER A 70 -58.80 12.76 -16.35
C SER A 70 -57.74 12.21 -17.31
N SER A 71 -57.33 10.97 -17.01
CA SER A 71 -56.32 10.16 -17.71
C SER A 71 -56.98 9.17 -18.67
N PRO A 72 -56.34 8.82 -19.79
CA PRO A 72 -56.64 7.60 -20.54
C PRO A 72 -55.82 6.39 -20.03
N GLU A 73 -56.26 5.21 -20.44
CA GLU A 73 -55.66 3.87 -20.24
C GLU A 73 -54.97 3.44 -21.57
N PRO A 74 -53.90 2.61 -21.58
CA PRO A 74 -53.08 2.41 -22.77
C PRO A 74 -53.77 1.64 -23.92
N GLU A 75 -53.57 2.15 -25.13
CA GLU A 75 -54.11 1.60 -26.38
C GLU A 75 -53.32 0.37 -26.86
N LYS A 76 -54.03 -0.62 -27.45
CA LYS A 76 -53.41 -1.81 -28.07
C LYS A 76 -53.26 -1.60 -29.57
N LEU A 77 -52.05 -1.84 -30.09
CA LEU A 77 -51.76 -1.96 -31.51
C LEU A 77 -51.43 -3.41 -31.90
N PRO A 78 -51.64 -3.82 -33.17
CA PRO A 78 -51.63 -5.23 -33.57
C PRO A 78 -50.23 -5.83 -33.72
N ALA A 79 -50.17 -7.15 -33.80
CA ALA A 79 -48.95 -7.91 -34.08
C ALA A 79 -48.87 -8.32 -35.55
N GLU A 80 -47.76 -7.98 -36.21
CA GLU A 80 -47.36 -8.51 -37.52
C GLU A 80 -45.89 -8.99 -37.47
N PHE A 81 -45.44 -9.67 -38.52
CA PHE A 81 -44.12 -10.32 -38.69
C PHE A 81 -43.88 -11.58 -37.83
N SER A 82 -44.52 -12.67 -38.27
CA SER A 82 -44.08 -14.05 -38.04
C SER A 82 -42.67 -14.31 -38.61
N PRO A 83 -41.93 -15.31 -38.10
CA PRO A 83 -40.54 -15.57 -38.53
C PRO A 83 -40.44 -16.20 -39.92
N LEU A 84 -39.33 -15.90 -40.62
CA LEU A 84 -38.92 -16.62 -41.83
C LEU A 84 -38.15 -17.89 -41.46
N SER A 85 -38.46 -18.98 -42.15
CA SER A 85 -37.85 -20.29 -41.95
C SER A 85 -36.43 -20.38 -42.52
N VAL A 86 -35.62 -21.26 -41.93
CA VAL A 86 -34.34 -21.71 -42.50
C VAL A 86 -34.61 -22.59 -43.72
N ASP A 87 -33.79 -22.45 -44.76
CA ASP A 87 -33.63 -23.46 -45.81
C ASP A 87 -32.14 -23.79 -46.01
N GLN A 88 -31.83 -24.99 -46.51
CA GLN A 88 -30.47 -25.55 -46.55
C GLN A 88 -29.93 -25.65 -47.98
N SER A 89 -28.78 -25.04 -48.25
CA SER A 89 -27.90 -25.36 -49.39
C SER A 89 -26.47 -24.91 -49.07
N ALA A 90 -25.47 -25.60 -49.62
CA ALA A 90 -24.06 -25.41 -49.27
C ALA A 90 -23.17 -25.27 -50.51
N GLU A 91 -22.54 -24.10 -50.64
CA GLU A 91 -21.47 -23.72 -51.58
C GLU A 91 -21.02 -22.30 -51.13
N ILE A 92 -19.75 -21.89 -51.05
CA ILE A 92 -18.45 -22.44 -51.49
C ILE A 92 -17.42 -22.33 -50.35
N LEU A 93 -16.43 -23.23 -50.32
CA LEU A 93 -15.24 -23.18 -49.45
C LEU A 93 -13.96 -22.95 -50.27
N GLY A 94 -13.04 -22.14 -49.75
CA GLY A 94 -11.67 -21.96 -50.29
C GLY A 94 -11.16 -20.52 -50.14
N ASN A 95 -9.86 -20.26 -49.95
CA ASN A 95 -8.72 -21.18 -49.83
C ASN A 95 -7.68 -20.66 -48.82
N SER A 96 -6.85 -21.58 -48.33
CA SER A 96 -5.65 -21.28 -47.54
C SER A 96 -4.53 -20.70 -48.40
N LEU A 97 -3.70 -19.82 -47.83
CA LEU A 97 -2.32 -19.68 -48.29
C LEU A 97 -1.52 -20.89 -47.83
N ASN A 98 -0.68 -21.42 -48.72
CA ASN A 98 0.17 -22.58 -48.45
C ASN A 98 1.62 -22.29 -48.85
N VAL A 99 2.55 -23.07 -48.32
CA VAL A 99 4.00 -22.89 -48.48
C VAL A 99 4.43 -23.05 -49.94
N GLY A 100 5.34 -22.20 -50.39
CA GLY A 100 6.11 -22.36 -51.64
C GLY A 100 7.61 -22.41 -51.33
N ASP A 101 8.30 -23.40 -51.90
CA ASP A 101 9.75 -23.62 -51.81
C ASP A 101 10.21 -24.39 -53.08
N GLN A 102 11.51 -24.38 -53.38
CA GLN A 102 12.27 -24.99 -54.51
C GLN A 102 13.07 -23.99 -55.39
N GLN A 103 14.22 -23.57 -54.86
CA GLN A 103 15.60 -23.73 -55.41
C GLN A 103 16.01 -23.30 -56.85
N GLN A 104 17.31 -22.89 -56.91
CA GLN A 104 18.28 -22.77 -58.02
C GLN A 104 18.51 -21.36 -58.62
N GLU A 105 19.75 -20.86 -58.79
CA GLU A 105 21.08 -21.26 -58.26
C GLU A 105 22.13 -20.11 -58.47
N GLN A 106 23.32 -20.23 -57.86
CA GLN A 106 24.63 -19.59 -58.19
C GLN A 106 25.10 -18.26 -57.54
N THR A 107 26.21 -18.42 -56.79
CA THR A 107 27.44 -17.58 -56.70
C THR A 107 27.53 -16.21 -55.99
N GLU A 108 28.09 -16.28 -54.77
CA GLU A 108 29.37 -15.64 -54.34
C GLU A 108 29.46 -14.21 -53.72
N ASN A 109 30.44 -14.07 -52.82
CA ASN A 109 31.12 -12.86 -52.29
C ASN A 109 30.40 -11.90 -51.33
N ASP A 110 30.40 -12.29 -50.05
CA ASP A 110 30.99 -11.53 -48.92
C ASP A 110 31.34 -10.03 -49.13
N LYS A 111 30.63 -9.15 -48.40
CA LYS A 111 31.21 -8.00 -47.67
C LYS A 111 30.23 -7.30 -46.73
N THR A 112 30.77 -6.73 -45.65
CA THR A 112 30.06 -5.85 -44.72
C THR A 112 29.96 -4.40 -45.23
N PRO A 113 28.83 -3.69 -45.00
CA PRO A 113 28.74 -2.25 -45.23
C PRO A 113 29.16 -1.47 -43.98
N ILE A 114 30.37 -0.91 -44.01
CA ILE A 114 30.75 0.19 -43.11
C ILE A 114 30.25 1.49 -43.75
N VAL A 115 29.46 2.28 -43.02
CA VAL A 115 29.05 3.64 -43.46
C VAL A 115 30.04 4.65 -42.89
N THR A 116 30.72 5.39 -43.76
CA THR A 116 31.69 6.43 -43.38
C THR A 116 31.24 7.78 -43.97
N PHE A 117 31.07 8.78 -43.12
CA PHE A 117 30.76 10.15 -43.54
C PHE A 117 32.06 10.99 -43.71
N PRO A 118 32.10 11.93 -44.67
CA PRO A 118 33.31 12.72 -44.96
C PRO A 118 33.56 13.86 -43.94
N PRO A 119 34.81 14.31 -43.78
CA PRO A 119 35.20 15.28 -42.75
C PRO A 119 34.93 16.75 -43.12
N HIS A 120 34.75 17.59 -42.10
CA HIS A 120 34.64 19.04 -42.24
C HIS A 120 35.97 19.73 -42.60
N SER A 121 35.88 20.79 -43.42
CA SER A 121 36.89 21.85 -43.54
C SER A 121 36.33 23.15 -42.97
N GLY A 122 36.95 23.70 -41.93
CA GLY A 122 36.47 24.92 -41.24
C GLY A 122 37.05 26.23 -41.78
N ILE A 123 36.52 27.35 -41.27
CA ILE A 123 37.09 28.70 -41.42
C ILE A 123 37.15 29.35 -40.02
N VAL A 124 38.19 30.16 -39.77
CA VAL A 124 38.49 30.82 -38.49
C VAL A 124 38.22 32.32 -38.59
N ASN A 125 37.60 32.93 -37.56
CA ASN A 125 37.85 34.29 -37.03
C ASN A 125 36.77 34.71 -35.99
N SER A 126 36.92 35.71 -35.11
CA SER A 126 38.09 36.16 -34.30
C SER A 126 37.70 37.35 -33.39
N GLN A 127 38.07 37.29 -32.10
CA GLN A 127 38.37 38.43 -31.18
C GLN A 127 37.32 39.53 -30.87
N ALA A 128 36.87 39.59 -29.60
CA ALA A 128 36.79 40.76 -28.68
C ALA A 128 35.85 40.39 -27.48
N ALA A 129 36.17 40.43 -26.17
CA ALA A 129 37.15 41.14 -25.34
C ALA A 129 36.86 42.66 -25.14
N PHE A 130 36.80 43.26 -23.95
CA PHE A 130 37.10 42.83 -22.55
C PHE A 130 35.93 43.28 -21.59
N LEU A 131 35.99 43.68 -20.29
CA LEU A 131 37.04 43.95 -19.29
C LEU A 131 36.45 44.04 -17.84
N SER A 132 37.14 43.47 -16.82
CA SER A 132 37.03 43.77 -15.35
C SER A 132 35.73 43.37 -14.58
N SER A 133 35.72 43.19 -13.25
CA SER A 133 36.75 43.31 -12.19
C SER A 133 36.64 42.22 -11.09
N SER A 134 37.73 41.97 -10.37
CA SER A 134 37.85 41.06 -9.19
C SER A 134 38.12 41.87 -7.90
N PRO A 135 38.41 41.32 -6.68
CA PRO A 135 38.53 39.91 -6.23
C PRO A 135 37.86 39.64 -4.85
N VAL A 136 38.38 38.63 -4.10
CA VAL A 136 38.18 38.22 -2.67
C VAL A 136 37.38 36.92 -2.48
N ALA A 137 37.83 35.91 -1.71
CA ALA A 137 39.18 35.47 -1.33
C ALA A 137 39.11 33.99 -0.87
N ILE A 138 40.03 33.12 -1.31
CA ILE A 138 40.05 31.69 -0.94
C ILE A 138 40.94 31.46 0.29
N LYS A 139 40.46 30.70 1.28
CA LYS A 139 41.28 30.14 2.37
C LYS A 139 41.05 28.64 2.57
N ARG A 140 42.14 27.88 2.41
CA ARG A 140 42.47 26.55 2.96
C ARG A 140 43.99 26.60 3.27
N PRO A 141 44.59 25.66 4.03
CA PRO A 141 44.03 24.44 4.63
C PRO A 141 44.25 24.33 6.16
N VAL A 142 43.64 23.31 6.78
CA VAL A 142 44.22 22.56 7.92
C VAL A 142 43.90 21.07 7.69
N VAL A 143 44.83 20.19 8.03
CA VAL A 143 44.67 18.72 8.04
C VAL A 143 44.99 18.22 9.44
N ILE A 144 44.20 17.28 9.97
CA ILE A 144 44.47 16.58 11.25
C ILE A 144 44.28 15.07 11.03
N PRO A 145 45.11 14.17 11.60
CA PRO A 145 45.24 12.79 11.10
C PRO A 145 44.34 11.76 11.81
N GLN A 146 44.24 10.57 11.21
CA GLN A 146 43.73 9.35 11.86
C GLN A 146 44.78 8.77 12.85
N PRO A 147 44.36 8.19 13.98
CA PRO A 147 45.16 7.22 14.73
C PRO A 147 45.06 5.82 14.11
N ASN A 148 46.20 5.13 13.97
CA ASN A 148 46.26 3.74 13.48
C ASN A 148 46.04 2.71 14.61
N SER A 149 45.70 1.48 14.21
CA SER A 149 45.69 0.30 15.08
C SER A 149 47.08 -0.01 15.66
N VAL A 150 47.11 -0.62 16.86
CA VAL A 150 48.33 -1.19 17.45
C VAL A 150 48.04 -2.65 17.83
N THR A 151 48.99 -3.54 17.54
CA THR A 151 48.94 -4.98 17.85
C THR A 151 50.22 -5.38 18.54
N GLN A 152 50.14 -5.84 19.80
CA GLN A 152 51.19 -6.45 20.65
C GLN A 152 50.52 -6.80 22.00
N ALA A 153 50.97 -7.76 22.81
CA ALA A 153 51.80 -8.95 22.59
C ALA A 153 51.54 -9.93 23.76
N VAL A 154 51.94 -11.20 23.63
CA VAL A 154 51.89 -12.16 24.75
C VAL A 154 53.26 -12.27 25.41
N SER A 155 53.29 -12.10 26.74
CA SER A 155 54.40 -12.49 27.61
C SER A 155 53.82 -13.06 28.92
N VAL A 156 54.48 -14.08 29.47
CA VAL A 156 53.98 -14.85 30.62
C VAL A 156 55.06 -14.91 31.68
N GLU A 157 54.72 -14.59 32.93
CA GLU A 157 55.40 -15.12 34.10
C GLU A 157 54.41 -15.31 35.26
N LYS A 158 54.79 -16.08 36.28
CA LYS A 158 53.85 -16.84 37.12
C LYS A 158 54.37 -17.01 38.54
N PHE A 159 53.56 -16.74 39.56
CA PHE A 159 53.68 -17.33 40.90
C PHE A 159 52.32 -17.41 41.62
N ASP A 160 52.27 -18.18 42.72
CA ASP A 160 51.05 -18.80 43.26
C ASP A 160 50.40 -18.08 44.46
N ASN A 161 49.15 -18.52 44.70
CA ASN A 161 48.45 -18.68 45.99
C ASN A 161 47.58 -17.55 46.61
N GLN A 162 46.28 -17.92 46.66
CA GLN A 162 45.24 -17.56 47.63
C GLN A 162 44.56 -16.18 47.53
N VAL A 163 43.33 -16.16 48.06
CA VAL A 163 42.26 -15.22 47.71
C VAL A 163 41.73 -14.53 48.95
N ASN A 164 41.53 -13.21 48.87
CA ASN A 164 40.63 -12.46 49.72
C ASN A 164 40.04 -11.29 48.93
N LEU A 165 38.72 -11.20 48.85
CA LEU A 165 38.01 -10.12 48.16
C LEU A 165 37.15 -9.36 49.16
N SER A 166 37.74 -8.31 49.73
CA SER A 166 37.06 -7.31 50.57
C SER A 166 37.64 -5.94 50.22
N GLY A 167 36.88 -5.14 49.47
CA GLY A 167 37.32 -3.85 48.96
C GLY A 167 36.14 -2.90 48.80
N SER A 168 36.19 -1.76 49.49
CA SER A 168 35.17 -0.73 49.48
C SER A 168 35.24 0.14 48.23
N LEU A 169 34.08 0.58 47.73
CA LEU A 169 33.99 1.65 46.75
C LEU A 169 34.32 3.00 47.42
N GLN A 170 35.19 3.80 46.78
CA GLN A 170 35.26 5.25 46.99
C GLN A 170 34.64 5.96 45.79
N THR A 171 33.98 7.09 46.05
CA THR A 171 33.15 7.85 45.11
C THR A 171 33.96 8.95 44.39
N VAL A 172 33.69 9.14 43.09
CA VAL A 172 33.98 10.38 42.35
C VAL A 172 32.82 10.66 41.40
N ASP A 173 32.36 11.90 41.34
CA ASP A 173 31.08 12.28 40.74
C ASP A 173 31.16 12.64 39.25
N ASN A 174 30.22 12.10 38.45
CA ASN A 174 29.24 12.91 37.70
C ASN A 174 28.28 12.00 36.89
N ILE A 175 26.97 12.11 37.15
CA ILE A 175 25.92 11.44 36.37
C ILE A 175 24.81 12.47 36.07
N PRO A 176 24.46 12.72 34.79
CA PRO A 176 23.23 13.44 34.45
C PRO A 176 22.01 12.62 34.91
N THR A 177 21.15 13.22 35.73
CA THR A 177 20.07 12.52 36.43
C THR A 177 19.00 11.95 35.49
N GLY A 178 18.70 10.64 35.62
CA GLY A 178 17.66 9.97 34.83
C GLY A 178 17.35 8.55 35.31
N SER A 179 16.26 8.41 36.07
CA SER A 179 15.65 7.15 36.56
C SER A 179 16.46 6.29 37.56
N PRO A 180 15.86 5.88 38.70
CA PRO A 180 16.50 4.95 39.64
C PRO A 180 16.43 3.49 39.14
N ALA A 181 17.46 2.71 39.41
CA ALA A 181 17.47 1.27 39.15
C ALA A 181 16.62 0.53 40.21
N GLN A 182 15.35 0.28 39.89
CA GLN A 182 14.46 -0.49 40.77
C GLN A 182 14.89 -1.97 40.83
N LEU A 183 15.07 -2.48 42.05
CA LEU A 183 15.31 -3.90 42.32
C LEU A 183 14.10 -4.74 41.87
N VAL A 184 14.37 -5.71 41.01
CA VAL A 184 13.39 -6.71 40.54
C VAL A 184 13.59 -8.00 41.33
N GLN A 185 12.53 -8.48 41.95
CA GLN A 185 12.50 -9.74 42.69
C GLN A 185 11.61 -10.74 41.93
N ASN A 186 12.25 -11.73 41.32
CA ASN A 186 11.54 -12.83 40.67
C ASN A 186 11.01 -13.79 41.75
N ILE A 187 9.72 -14.12 41.70
CA ILE A 187 9.03 -15.06 42.60
C ILE A 187 8.34 -16.09 41.73
N ILE A 188 8.56 -17.38 41.99
CA ILE A 188 7.93 -18.47 41.23
C ILE A 188 6.86 -19.11 42.12
N GLU A 189 5.62 -19.16 41.64
CA GLU A 189 4.45 -19.70 42.33
C GLU A 189 3.93 -20.93 41.59
N PHE A 190 3.96 -22.08 42.26
CA PHE A 190 3.51 -23.36 41.72
C PHE A 190 2.08 -23.68 42.19
N LYS A 191 1.19 -24.03 41.26
CA LYS A 191 -0.24 -24.30 41.54
C LYS A 191 -0.72 -25.63 40.92
N PRO A 192 -1.41 -26.49 41.67
CA PRO A 192 -2.02 -27.70 41.14
C PRO A 192 -3.26 -27.38 40.30
N ARG A 193 -3.54 -28.21 39.29
CA ARG A 193 -4.67 -28.03 38.36
C ARG A 193 -6.05 -28.19 39.01
N ASN A 194 -6.18 -29.01 40.05
CA ASN A 194 -7.42 -29.20 40.82
C ASN A 194 -7.14 -28.92 42.31
N PRO A 195 -7.76 -27.89 42.93
CA PRO A 195 -7.56 -27.58 44.35
C PRO A 195 -8.41 -28.45 45.29
N SER A 196 -9.23 -29.37 44.77
CA SER A 196 -10.19 -30.17 45.54
C SER A 196 -9.57 -31.42 46.18
N ASN A 197 -8.48 -31.26 46.92
CA ASN A 197 -8.10 -32.01 48.14
C ASN A 197 -6.82 -31.40 48.76
N GLN A 198 -6.75 -31.42 50.09
CA GLN A 198 -5.75 -30.71 50.91
C GLN A 198 -4.32 -31.31 50.85
N PRO A 199 -3.26 -30.57 51.28
CA PRO A 199 -3.28 -29.32 52.04
C PRO A 199 -2.59 -28.10 51.38
N THR A 200 -2.49 -27.01 52.16
CA THR A 200 -1.96 -25.67 51.88
C THR A 200 -0.71 -25.61 50.99
N PRO A 201 -0.59 -24.63 50.06
CA PRO A 201 0.63 -24.44 49.27
C PRO A 201 1.86 -24.11 50.15
N THR A 202 2.97 -24.79 49.89
CA THR A 202 4.23 -24.63 50.62
C THR A 202 4.92 -23.30 50.31
N ARG A 203 4.53 -22.24 51.02
CA ARG A 203 5.22 -20.94 50.98
C ARG A 203 6.57 -21.04 51.69
N ILE A 204 7.65 -21.16 50.93
CA ILE A 204 9.02 -21.08 51.45
C ILE A 204 9.30 -19.64 51.90
N GLU A 205 9.16 -19.37 53.20
CA GLU A 205 9.40 -18.06 53.80
C GLU A 205 10.80 -18.02 54.43
N ILE A 206 11.72 -17.31 53.78
CA ILE A 206 13.06 -17.05 54.30
C ILE A 206 12.96 -15.88 55.30
N PRO A 207 13.33 -16.04 56.58
CA PRO A 207 13.26 -14.95 57.54
C PRO A 207 14.35 -13.90 57.24
N PRO A 208 13.99 -12.62 57.04
CA PRO A 208 14.98 -11.56 56.86
C PRO A 208 15.64 -11.20 58.20
N PRO A 209 16.94 -10.82 58.21
CA PRO A 209 17.53 -10.17 59.38
C PRO A 209 16.83 -8.83 59.63
N GLN A 210 16.57 -8.50 60.90
CA GLN A 210 15.96 -7.22 61.26
C GLN A 210 16.91 -6.06 60.94
N GLN A 211 16.52 -5.20 60.01
CA GLN A 211 17.13 -3.89 59.81
C GLN A 211 16.04 -2.80 59.74
N SER A 212 16.45 -1.58 60.11
CA SER A 212 15.58 -0.45 60.37
C SER A 212 14.78 0.01 59.15
N GLN A 213 13.67 0.71 59.41
CA GLN A 213 12.88 1.38 58.39
C GLN A 213 13.73 2.34 57.55
N SER A 214 13.72 2.13 56.24
CA SER A 214 14.27 3.01 55.21
C SER A 214 13.23 3.15 54.09
N GLU A 215 13.41 4.13 53.22
CA GLU A 215 12.35 4.68 52.35
C GLU A 215 11.75 3.66 51.36
N ASN A 216 10.48 3.91 50.98
CA ASN A 216 9.64 3.00 50.20
C ASN A 216 10.07 2.89 48.72
N LEU A 217 11.17 2.17 48.48
CA LEU A 217 11.52 1.67 47.16
C LEU A 217 10.54 0.56 46.76
N GLU A 218 9.73 0.80 45.73
CA GLU A 218 8.84 -0.23 45.18
C GLU A 218 9.66 -1.39 44.58
N VAL A 219 9.80 -2.47 45.35
CA VAL A 219 10.42 -3.73 44.91
C VAL A 219 9.48 -4.40 43.90
N ARG A 220 9.91 -4.47 42.64
CA ARG A 220 9.11 -5.05 41.55
C ARG A 220 9.07 -6.57 41.68
N ARG A 221 7.92 -7.12 42.09
CA ARG A 221 7.72 -8.57 42.17
C ARG A 221 7.28 -9.12 40.82
N ARG A 222 8.20 -9.73 40.07
CA ARG A 222 7.87 -10.51 38.87
C ARG A 222 7.39 -11.89 39.31
N VAL A 223 6.09 -12.16 39.21
CA VAL A 223 5.53 -13.49 39.54
C VAL A 223 5.52 -14.37 38.29
N VAL A 224 6.09 -15.57 38.40
CA VAL A 224 5.99 -16.67 37.43
C VAL A 224 4.99 -17.68 37.98
N GLU A 225 3.81 -17.81 37.38
CA GLU A 225 2.83 -18.83 37.76
C GLU A 225 3.05 -20.11 36.92
N VAL A 226 3.16 -21.28 37.56
CA VAL A 226 3.34 -22.57 36.87
C VAL A 226 2.26 -23.58 37.26
N ILE A 227 1.53 -24.08 36.26
CA ILE A 227 0.44 -25.06 36.40
C ILE A 227 0.75 -26.28 35.53
N ALA A 228 0.65 -27.49 36.08
CA ALA A 228 0.85 -28.74 35.35
C ALA A 228 0.03 -29.89 35.96
N ASP A 229 0.04 -31.07 35.33
CA ASP A 229 -0.57 -32.28 35.88
C ASP A 229 0.30 -32.93 36.98
N ARG A 230 1.63 -32.88 36.84
CA ARG A 230 2.62 -33.28 37.86
C ARG A 230 3.65 -32.18 38.07
N GLN A 231 4.07 -31.99 39.33
CA GLN A 231 5.16 -31.08 39.72
C GLN A 231 6.03 -31.78 40.77
N GLU A 232 7.35 -31.66 40.65
CA GLU A 232 8.34 -32.31 41.53
C GLU A 232 9.52 -31.35 41.78
N TYR A 233 10.03 -31.32 43.02
CA TYR A 233 11.14 -30.45 43.43
C TYR A 233 12.31 -31.27 43.95
N ASP A 234 13.46 -31.13 43.27
CA ASP A 234 14.75 -31.70 43.68
C ASP A 234 15.47 -30.69 44.59
N GLU A 235 15.44 -30.92 45.90
CA GLU A 235 16.08 -30.05 46.90
C GLU A 235 17.61 -29.98 46.74
N GLN A 236 18.25 -31.06 46.26
CA GLN A 236 19.71 -31.14 46.14
C GLN A 236 20.23 -30.35 44.93
N ARG A 237 19.48 -30.36 43.82
CA ARG A 237 19.79 -29.61 42.60
C ARG A 237 19.11 -28.24 42.54
N ARG A 238 18.18 -27.98 43.46
CA ARG A 238 17.27 -26.82 43.49
C ARG A 238 16.56 -26.62 42.15
N VAL A 239 16.06 -27.72 41.59
CA VAL A 239 15.35 -27.77 40.30
C VAL A 239 13.91 -28.19 40.53
N VAL A 240 12.96 -27.46 39.93
CA VAL A 240 11.57 -27.91 39.80
C VAL A 240 11.35 -28.47 38.40
N VAL A 241 10.72 -29.65 38.33
CA VAL A 241 10.26 -30.27 37.09
C VAL A 241 8.73 -30.29 37.10
N ALA A 242 8.12 -29.84 36.02
CA ALA A 242 6.68 -29.89 35.79
C ALA A 242 6.40 -30.68 34.50
N GLU A 243 5.43 -31.58 34.55
CA GLU A 243 5.13 -32.56 33.49
C GLU A 243 3.62 -32.66 33.25
N GLY A 244 3.23 -32.80 31.98
CA GLY A 244 1.84 -32.92 31.57
C GLY A 244 1.16 -31.56 31.42
N ASN A 245 0.89 -31.18 30.16
CA ASN A 245 0.14 -29.98 29.78
C ASN A 245 0.59 -28.73 30.56
N VAL A 246 1.90 -28.46 30.64
CA VAL A 246 2.43 -27.37 31.45
C VAL A 246 1.99 -26.04 30.87
N VAL A 247 1.51 -25.14 31.73
CA VAL A 247 1.18 -23.74 31.42
C VAL A 247 1.95 -22.86 32.39
N VAL A 248 2.79 -21.98 31.85
CA VAL A 248 3.50 -20.92 32.58
C VAL A 248 2.88 -19.57 32.22
N ARG A 249 2.68 -18.70 33.21
CA ARG A 249 2.35 -17.28 32.98
C ARG A 249 3.43 -16.39 33.58
N PHE A 250 3.94 -15.46 32.77
CA PHE A 250 5.00 -14.54 33.16
C PHE A 250 4.93 -13.27 32.31
N ASP A 251 4.96 -12.09 32.94
CA ASP A 251 5.12 -10.80 32.24
C ASP A 251 4.11 -10.57 31.09
N GLY A 252 2.85 -11.02 31.26
CA GLY A 252 1.80 -10.94 30.23
C GLY A 252 1.95 -11.92 29.06
N ALA A 253 2.96 -12.78 29.07
CA ALA A 253 3.10 -13.92 28.17
C ALA A 253 2.58 -15.22 28.81
N VAL A 254 2.18 -16.16 27.95
CA VAL A 254 1.80 -17.52 28.32
C VAL A 254 2.65 -18.51 27.55
N VAL A 255 3.23 -19.50 28.23
CA VAL A 255 3.98 -20.60 27.62
C VAL A 255 3.29 -21.92 27.92
N ASP A 256 2.80 -22.57 26.87
CA ASP A 256 2.39 -23.97 26.85
C ASP A 256 3.62 -24.87 26.57
N ALA A 257 3.73 -26.02 27.24
CA ALA A 257 4.68 -27.09 26.92
C ALA A 257 4.17 -28.47 27.39
N ASP A 258 4.87 -29.54 27.04
CA ASP A 258 4.61 -30.89 27.60
C ASP A 258 5.42 -31.15 28.87
N ARG A 259 6.66 -30.63 28.91
CA ARG A 259 7.56 -30.64 30.07
C ARG A 259 8.22 -29.28 30.28
N LEU A 260 8.42 -28.89 31.53
CA LEU A 260 9.17 -27.71 31.94
C LEU A 260 10.15 -28.07 33.06
N GLN A 261 11.36 -27.54 32.99
CA GLN A 261 12.36 -27.65 34.05
C GLN A 261 12.88 -26.25 34.41
N VAL A 262 12.85 -25.88 35.68
CA VAL A 262 13.30 -24.57 36.17
C VAL A 262 14.34 -24.76 37.26
N ASN A 263 15.55 -24.21 37.07
CA ASN A 263 16.56 -24.15 38.12
C ASN A 263 16.39 -22.85 38.94
N LEU A 264 16.35 -22.98 40.27
CA LEU A 264 16.06 -21.87 41.18
C LEU A 264 17.31 -21.05 41.59
N ASP A 265 18.53 -21.52 41.30
CA ASP A 265 19.78 -20.82 41.61
C ASP A 265 20.15 -19.79 40.52
N ASN A 266 19.99 -20.17 39.25
CA ASN A 266 20.31 -19.31 38.10
C ASN A 266 19.07 -18.75 37.38
N LEU A 267 17.87 -19.14 37.80
CA LEU A 267 16.57 -18.78 37.21
C LEU A 267 16.54 -19.00 35.68
N ILE A 268 17.00 -20.17 35.24
CA ILE A 268 16.83 -20.66 33.87
C ILE A 268 15.65 -21.64 33.84
N ALA A 269 14.69 -21.37 32.96
CA ALA A 269 13.63 -22.28 32.56
C ALA A 269 13.97 -22.94 31.22
N VAL A 270 13.63 -24.22 31.08
CA VAL A 270 13.70 -25.01 29.84
C VAL A 270 12.35 -25.69 29.63
N GLY A 271 11.61 -25.30 28.59
CA GLY A 271 10.43 -26.00 28.11
C GLY A 271 10.80 -26.96 26.98
N GLU A 272 10.24 -28.17 27.00
CA GLU A 272 10.50 -29.23 26.02
C GLU A 272 9.18 -29.91 25.62
N GLY A 273 9.00 -30.16 24.31
CA GLY A 273 7.80 -30.79 23.75
C GLY A 273 6.66 -29.80 23.52
N ASN A 274 6.23 -29.69 22.25
CA ASN A 274 5.10 -28.89 21.78
C ASN A 274 5.03 -27.47 22.39
N VAL A 275 6.17 -26.78 22.48
CA VAL A 275 6.22 -25.48 23.16
C VAL A 275 5.47 -24.44 22.33
N ALA A 276 4.60 -23.67 22.95
CA ALA A 276 3.95 -22.51 22.34
C ALA A 276 3.99 -21.30 23.28
N LEU A 277 4.51 -20.18 22.79
CA LEU A 277 4.61 -18.89 23.49
C LEU A 277 3.66 -17.90 22.82
N THR A 278 2.57 -17.55 23.51
CA THR A 278 1.61 -16.52 23.08
C THR A 278 1.83 -15.24 23.90
N ARG A 279 1.97 -14.09 23.22
CA ARG A 279 2.06 -12.76 23.86
C ARG A 279 1.31 -11.74 23.01
N GLY A 280 0.25 -11.16 23.57
CA GLY A 280 -0.67 -10.29 22.81
C GLY A 280 -1.27 -11.02 21.60
N ASN A 281 -1.06 -10.50 20.39
CA ASN A 281 -1.48 -11.14 19.13
C ASN A 281 -0.36 -11.98 18.47
N GLN A 282 0.80 -12.14 19.10
CA GLN A 282 1.97 -12.81 18.54
C GLN A 282 2.05 -14.24 19.09
N VAL A 283 2.29 -15.23 18.22
CA VAL A 283 2.34 -16.65 18.62
C VAL A 283 3.57 -17.32 18.04
N PHE A 284 4.45 -17.81 18.91
CA PHE A 284 5.65 -18.59 18.61
C PHE A 284 5.42 -20.05 19.02
N ARG A 285 6.04 -21.00 18.31
CA ARG A 285 6.02 -22.43 18.60
C ARG A 285 7.39 -23.04 18.32
N GLY A 286 7.75 -24.15 18.98
CA GLY A 286 8.97 -24.89 18.71
C GLY A 286 9.14 -26.13 19.58
N ASP A 287 10.22 -26.89 19.35
CA ASP A 287 10.47 -28.16 20.03
C ASP A 287 11.00 -27.96 21.46
N ARG A 288 11.79 -26.89 21.64
CA ARG A 288 12.46 -26.54 22.90
C ARG A 288 12.62 -25.04 23.03
N PHE A 289 12.41 -24.52 24.24
CA PHE A 289 12.56 -23.12 24.59
C PHE A 289 13.38 -22.98 25.89
N THR A 290 14.45 -22.20 25.87
CA THR A 290 15.22 -21.82 27.07
C THR A 290 14.98 -20.34 27.37
N TYR A 291 14.81 -19.96 28.64
CA TYR A 291 14.75 -18.56 29.05
C TYR A 291 15.48 -18.33 30.38
N ASN A 292 16.27 -17.26 30.47
CA ASN A 292 16.98 -16.83 31.66
C ASN A 292 16.32 -15.56 32.23
N PHE A 293 15.65 -15.69 33.39
CA PHE A 293 14.91 -14.58 34.04
C PHE A 293 15.82 -13.53 34.71
N VAL A 294 17.14 -13.73 34.74
CA VAL A 294 18.13 -12.74 35.23
C VAL A 294 18.68 -11.90 34.08
N GLN A 295 18.87 -12.52 32.91
CA GLN A 295 19.46 -11.88 31.72
C GLN A 295 18.43 -11.36 30.72
N ASP A 296 17.14 -11.70 30.91
CA ASP A 296 16.03 -11.46 29.97
C ASP A 296 16.39 -11.86 28.52
N SER A 297 16.95 -13.06 28.40
CA SER A 297 17.44 -13.67 27.15
C SER A 297 17.13 -15.16 27.09
N GLY A 298 17.02 -15.73 25.89
CA GLY A 298 16.64 -17.13 25.70
C GLY A 298 16.85 -17.65 24.28
N ASP A 299 16.58 -18.94 24.04
CA ASP A 299 16.60 -19.56 22.72
C ASP A 299 15.34 -20.40 22.44
N LEU A 300 14.90 -20.44 21.18
CA LEU A 300 13.81 -21.28 20.68
C LEU A 300 14.32 -22.09 19.48
N GLN A 301 14.12 -23.41 19.52
CA GLN A 301 14.61 -24.36 18.52
C GLN A 301 13.47 -24.87 17.64
N ASN A 302 13.72 -24.95 16.34
CA ASN A 302 12.73 -25.19 15.28
C ASN A 302 11.50 -24.27 15.44
N GLY A 303 11.80 -22.97 15.55
CA GLY A 303 10.82 -21.91 15.78
C GLY A 303 9.89 -21.71 14.58
N SER A 304 8.58 -21.65 14.82
CA SER A 304 7.57 -21.27 13.83
C SER A 304 6.49 -20.38 14.45
N GLY A 305 5.70 -19.66 13.65
CA GLY A 305 4.66 -18.80 14.25
C GLY A 305 3.91 -17.85 13.33
N GLU A 306 3.01 -17.08 13.94
CA GLU A 306 2.29 -15.95 13.32
C GLU A 306 2.71 -14.64 14.02
N ILE A 307 3.09 -13.64 13.21
CA ILE A 307 3.39 -12.27 13.62
C ILE A 307 2.30 -11.35 13.09
N TYR A 308 1.71 -10.53 13.97
CA TYR A 308 0.75 -9.48 13.61
C TYR A 308 1.38 -8.10 13.82
N ILE A 309 1.91 -7.55 12.73
CA ILE A 309 2.72 -6.31 12.68
C ILE A 309 2.05 -5.13 13.41
N PRO A 310 0.73 -4.86 13.25
CA PRO A 310 0.10 -3.67 13.85
C PRO A 310 0.07 -3.63 15.39
N THR A 311 0.35 -4.73 16.10
CA THR A 311 0.49 -4.71 17.57
C THR A 311 1.83 -5.21 18.09
N THR A 312 2.77 -5.58 17.19
CA THR A 312 4.16 -5.95 17.52
C THR A 312 4.82 -4.98 18.50
N GLU A 313 4.55 -3.67 18.38
CA GLU A 313 5.09 -2.66 19.31
C GLU A 313 4.67 -2.89 20.76
N ARG A 314 3.36 -3.03 21.00
CA ARG A 314 2.74 -3.23 22.32
C ARG A 314 3.00 -4.63 22.84
N ASP A 315 2.93 -5.63 21.98
CA ASP A 315 3.00 -7.04 22.35
C ASP A 315 4.44 -7.49 22.69
N PHE A 316 5.46 -6.78 22.17
CA PHE A 316 6.86 -6.91 22.59
C PHE A 316 7.37 -5.70 23.40
N ALA A 317 6.47 -4.84 23.89
CA ALA A 317 6.84 -3.80 24.85
C ALA A 317 7.05 -4.45 26.23
N PHE A 318 8.32 -4.67 26.58
CA PHE A 318 8.74 -4.79 27.97
C PHE A 318 8.64 -3.41 28.66
N ASP A 319 7.44 -2.82 28.70
CA ASP A 319 7.19 -1.57 29.44
C ASP A 319 7.33 -1.87 30.94
N PRO A 320 8.34 -1.29 31.63
CA PRO A 320 8.59 -1.65 33.02
C PRO A 320 7.63 -0.96 34.01
N THR A 321 6.66 -0.18 33.51
CA THR A 321 5.64 0.49 34.34
C THR A 321 4.38 -0.37 34.45
N PRO A 322 3.85 -0.60 35.66
CA PRO A 322 2.57 -1.26 35.82
C PRO A 322 1.42 -0.31 35.43
N ARG A 323 1.17 -0.14 34.12
CA ARG A 323 -0.14 0.30 33.60
C ARG A 323 -1.17 -0.83 33.76
N ALA A 324 -1.32 -1.27 35.00
CA ALA A 324 -2.35 -2.18 35.45
C ALA A 324 -3.66 -1.41 35.57
N ASP A 325 -4.27 -1.05 34.43
CA ASP A 325 -5.70 -0.74 34.41
C ASP A 325 -6.50 -2.03 34.60
N LEU A 326 -6.48 -2.53 35.83
CA LEU A 326 -7.24 -3.68 36.30
C LEU A 326 -8.71 -3.32 36.58
N THR A 327 -9.19 -2.15 36.16
CA THR A 327 -10.59 -1.74 36.36
C THR A 327 -11.53 -2.36 35.32
N ALA A 328 -11.00 -2.87 34.20
CA ALA A 328 -11.71 -3.79 33.32
C ALA A 328 -11.58 -5.24 33.85
N GLY A 329 -12.69 -5.81 34.34
CA GLY A 329 -12.76 -7.18 34.89
C GLY A 329 -12.61 -8.32 33.88
N GLY A 330 -11.73 -8.18 32.89
CA GLY A 330 -11.38 -9.23 31.94
C GLY A 330 -10.19 -10.05 32.43
N VAL A 331 -10.44 -11.25 32.95
CA VAL A 331 -9.37 -12.23 33.18
C VAL A 331 -8.69 -12.50 31.83
N PRO A 332 -7.35 -12.40 31.71
CA PRO A 332 -6.62 -12.92 30.56
C PRO A 332 -6.57 -14.45 30.65
N SER A 333 -7.74 -15.08 30.54
CA SER A 333 -7.87 -16.52 30.50
C SER A 333 -7.34 -17.01 29.16
N SER A 334 -6.12 -17.54 29.22
CA SER A 334 -5.57 -18.44 28.21
C SER A 334 -6.51 -19.64 28.04
N LEU A 335 -7.50 -19.49 27.16
CA LEU A 335 -8.32 -20.60 26.71
C LEU A 335 -7.38 -21.66 26.10
N PRO A 336 -7.63 -22.96 26.30
CA PRO A 336 -6.96 -24.03 25.54
C PRO A 336 -7.17 -23.96 24.01
N SER A 337 -7.83 -22.90 23.53
CA SER A 337 -8.17 -22.65 22.14
C SER A 337 -6.96 -22.43 21.24
N ASP A 338 -5.78 -22.02 21.71
CA ASP A 338 -4.64 -21.80 20.80
C ASP A 338 -4.06 -23.12 20.26
N ARG A 339 -4.02 -24.19 21.07
CA ARG A 339 -3.73 -25.55 20.60
C ARG A 339 -4.85 -26.07 19.69
N ILE A 340 -6.11 -25.89 20.09
CA ILE A 340 -7.28 -26.35 19.30
C ILE A 340 -7.39 -25.61 17.96
N ARG A 341 -7.13 -24.31 17.92
CA ARG A 341 -7.14 -23.45 16.73
C ARG A 341 -5.98 -23.80 15.81
N ALA A 342 -4.78 -24.06 16.34
CA ALA A 342 -3.67 -24.58 15.52
C ALA A 342 -4.03 -25.91 14.82
N ASN A 343 -4.82 -26.75 15.50
CA ASN A 343 -5.32 -28.01 14.95
C ASN A 343 -6.59 -27.87 14.08
N GLN A 344 -7.14 -26.67 13.90
CA GLN A 344 -8.24 -26.39 12.96
C GLN A 344 -7.68 -26.03 11.58
N PRO A 345 -8.30 -26.49 10.48
CA PRO A 345 -7.86 -26.16 9.13
C PRO A 345 -7.96 -24.66 8.83
N THR A 346 -7.06 -24.16 7.98
CA THR A 346 -7.03 -22.75 7.55
C THR A 346 -8.37 -22.35 6.93
N THR A 347 -9.00 -21.32 7.49
CA THR A 347 -10.38 -20.92 7.17
C THR A 347 -10.50 -19.40 7.12
N GLY A 348 -11.61 -18.88 6.57
CA GLY A 348 -11.87 -17.43 6.52
C GLY A 348 -10.91 -16.62 5.66
N VAL A 349 -10.15 -17.27 4.77
CA VAL A 349 -9.08 -16.63 3.99
C VAL A 349 -9.63 -15.51 3.12
N SER A 350 -9.07 -14.31 3.30
CA SER A 350 -9.45 -13.10 2.56
C SER A 350 -8.28 -12.10 2.49
N SER A 351 -8.16 -11.40 1.37
CA SER A 351 -7.13 -10.37 1.16
C SER A 351 -7.71 -8.97 1.37
N PRO A 352 -7.35 -8.26 2.47
CA PRO A 352 -7.79 -6.88 2.71
C PRO A 352 -7.04 -5.84 1.87
N GLY A 353 -6.12 -6.25 0.99
CA GLY A 353 -5.31 -5.37 0.16
C GLY A 353 -3.92 -5.96 -0.09
N GLY A 354 -2.90 -5.12 -0.04
CA GLY A 354 -1.51 -5.52 -0.18
C GLY A 354 -0.59 -4.31 -0.22
N ILE A 355 0.68 -4.56 -0.52
CA ILE A 355 1.68 -3.61 -0.97
C ILE A 355 1.66 -3.57 -2.50
N ASN A 356 1.60 -2.38 -3.09
CA ASN A 356 1.86 -2.15 -4.52
C ASN A 356 3.09 -1.24 -4.68
N VAL A 357 4.07 -1.66 -5.48
CA VAL A 357 5.27 -0.88 -5.83
C VAL A 357 5.24 -0.62 -7.32
N ASN A 358 5.16 0.65 -7.72
CA ASN A 358 5.10 1.06 -9.13
C ASN A 358 6.42 1.77 -9.50
N LEU A 359 7.14 1.26 -10.50
CA LEU A 359 8.45 1.72 -10.95
C LEU A 359 8.36 2.20 -12.40
N GLY A 360 8.81 3.43 -12.67
CA GLY A 360 8.89 3.98 -14.02
C GLY A 360 7.54 4.29 -14.68
N GLY A 361 7.57 5.06 -15.77
CA GLY A 361 6.41 5.29 -16.64
C GLY A 361 5.20 5.91 -15.96
N GLN A 362 5.38 6.57 -14.82
CA GLN A 362 4.34 7.43 -14.23
C GLN A 362 4.25 8.68 -15.11
N PRO A 363 3.08 9.07 -15.63
CA PRO A 363 2.99 10.29 -16.42
C PRO A 363 3.31 11.51 -15.54
N ASP A 364 4.24 12.38 -15.96
CA ASP A 364 4.41 13.71 -15.36
C ASP A 364 3.29 14.68 -15.79
N ALA A 365 2.12 14.17 -16.17
CA ALA A 365 0.95 14.97 -16.45
C ALA A 365 0.07 15.07 -15.21
N SER A 366 -0.15 16.28 -14.69
CA SER A 366 -0.81 16.47 -13.38
C SER A 366 -2.30 16.08 -13.37
N ASN A 367 -2.88 15.81 -14.54
CA ASN A 367 -4.25 15.37 -14.76
C ASN A 367 -4.43 13.86 -15.02
N LEU A 368 -3.34 13.09 -15.22
CA LEU A 368 -3.43 11.65 -15.40
C LEU A 368 -3.36 10.90 -14.06
N PRO A 369 -4.11 9.78 -13.89
CA PRO A 369 -4.10 9.02 -12.65
C PRO A 369 -2.76 8.32 -12.44
N VAL A 370 -2.02 8.74 -11.41
CA VAL A 370 -0.81 8.04 -10.95
C VAL A 370 -1.22 6.76 -10.22
N ALA A 371 -0.71 5.61 -10.66
CA ALA A 371 -1.01 4.32 -10.06
C ALA A 371 -0.69 4.29 -8.55
N GLU A 372 -1.65 3.86 -7.73
CA GLU A 372 -1.49 3.82 -6.27
C GLU A 372 -0.34 2.90 -5.86
N SER A 373 0.61 3.46 -5.08
CA SER A 373 1.74 2.72 -4.52
C SER A 373 1.80 2.91 -3.01
N GLY A 374 2.20 1.85 -2.31
CA GLY A 374 2.17 1.72 -0.86
C GLY A 374 1.21 0.60 -0.43
N GLY A 375 0.76 0.68 0.82
CA GLY A 375 -0.02 -0.37 1.48
C GLY A 375 0.76 -1.07 2.60
N VAL A 376 0.18 -2.10 3.20
CA VAL A 376 0.73 -2.78 4.39
C VAL A 376 0.32 -4.26 4.38
N VAL A 377 1.29 -5.17 4.50
CA VAL A 377 1.05 -6.55 4.96
C VAL A 377 0.93 -6.52 6.48
N LYS A 378 -0.13 -7.10 7.04
CA LYS A 378 -0.47 -7.01 8.47
C LYS A 378 -0.12 -8.28 9.23
N ARG A 379 -0.25 -9.45 8.60
CA ARG A 379 0.09 -10.74 9.18
C ARG A 379 1.14 -11.46 8.34
N MET A 380 2.11 -12.06 9.02
CA MET A 380 3.12 -12.93 8.41
C MET A 380 3.23 -14.22 9.20
N ARG A 381 3.60 -15.30 8.52
CA ARG A 381 4.06 -16.55 9.13
C ARG A 381 5.58 -16.61 9.03
N PHE A 382 6.22 -17.32 9.95
CA PHE A 382 7.66 -17.59 9.87
C PHE A 382 8.01 -19.03 10.28
N GLU A 383 9.17 -19.48 9.82
CA GLU A 383 9.92 -20.64 10.30
C GLU A 383 11.40 -20.23 10.47
N ALA A 384 12.10 -20.83 11.44
CA ALA A 384 13.54 -20.67 11.66
C ALA A 384 14.09 -21.89 12.40
N GLN A 385 15.31 -22.33 12.08
CA GLN A 385 15.97 -23.44 12.76
C GLN A 385 16.26 -23.10 14.24
N LYS A 386 16.64 -21.85 14.51
CA LYS A 386 16.92 -21.33 15.85
C LYS A 386 16.61 -19.85 15.94
N ILE A 387 16.10 -19.39 17.08
CA ILE A 387 15.90 -17.96 17.40
C ILE A 387 16.49 -17.68 18.78
N ASP A 388 17.45 -16.76 18.86
CA ASP A 388 18.04 -16.25 20.10
C ASP A 388 17.45 -14.87 20.43
N PHE A 389 16.94 -14.70 21.65
CA PHE A 389 16.32 -13.46 22.13
C PHE A 389 17.20 -12.76 23.14
N TYR A 390 17.27 -11.43 23.07
CA TYR A 390 18.03 -10.56 23.97
C TYR A 390 17.22 -9.31 24.36
N PRO A 391 17.53 -8.62 25.48
CA PRO A 391 16.74 -7.45 25.95
C PRO A 391 16.61 -6.27 24.98
N ARG A 392 17.40 -6.23 23.90
CA ARG A 392 17.38 -5.16 22.86
C ARG A 392 17.32 -5.68 21.42
N GLY A 393 17.02 -6.95 21.20
CA GLY A 393 17.05 -7.53 19.85
C GLY A 393 16.91 -9.05 19.82
N TRP A 394 17.04 -9.62 18.62
CA TRP A 394 17.03 -11.06 18.42
C TRP A 394 17.92 -11.45 17.23
N GLN A 395 18.35 -12.71 17.21
CA GLN A 395 19.00 -13.35 16.06
C GLN A 395 18.22 -14.61 15.68
N ALA A 396 18.22 -14.99 14.41
CA ALA A 396 17.62 -16.24 13.97
C ALA A 396 18.33 -16.84 12.76
N GLU A 397 18.27 -18.16 12.60
CA GLU A 397 19.04 -18.94 11.62
C GLU A 397 18.13 -19.86 10.77
N ASP A 398 18.47 -20.02 9.48
CA ASP A 398 17.59 -20.51 8.38
C ASP A 398 16.17 -19.94 8.43
N VAL A 399 16.09 -18.61 8.46
CA VAL A 399 14.84 -17.84 8.59
C VAL A 399 14.07 -17.85 7.28
N ARG A 400 12.76 -18.09 7.40
CA ARG A 400 11.79 -18.14 6.31
C ARG A 400 10.56 -17.34 6.74
N ILE A 401 10.09 -16.43 5.90
CA ILE A 401 8.94 -15.55 6.21
C ILE A 401 8.00 -15.52 4.99
N THR A 402 6.69 -15.63 5.22
CA THR A 402 5.69 -15.54 4.17
C THR A 402 4.42 -14.81 4.62
N ASN A 403 3.76 -14.14 3.67
CA ASN A 403 2.41 -13.59 3.75
C ASN A 403 1.32 -14.61 3.34
N ASP A 404 1.71 -15.77 2.80
CA ASP A 404 0.78 -16.81 2.33
C ASP A 404 0.06 -17.48 3.52
N PRO A 405 -1.28 -17.63 3.51
CA PRO A 405 -1.97 -18.47 4.50
C PRO A 405 -1.79 -19.97 4.25
N PHE A 406 -1.36 -20.40 3.06
CA PHE A 406 -1.28 -21.81 2.66
C PHE A 406 0.16 -22.35 2.61
N SER A 407 0.32 -23.66 2.43
CA SER A 407 1.61 -24.29 2.18
C SER A 407 1.52 -25.36 1.08
N PRO A 408 2.56 -25.53 0.25
CA PRO A 408 3.77 -24.72 0.17
C PRO A 408 3.48 -23.26 -0.25
N PRO A 409 4.23 -22.27 0.28
CA PRO A 409 3.97 -20.85 0.01
C PRO A 409 4.44 -20.42 -1.39
N GLU A 410 3.67 -19.58 -2.05
CA GLU A 410 3.97 -19.02 -3.38
C GLU A 410 5.03 -17.91 -3.34
N LEU A 411 5.13 -17.17 -2.23
CA LEU A 411 6.17 -16.16 -2.00
C LEU A 411 6.78 -16.38 -0.61
N GLU A 412 8.12 -16.39 -0.54
CA GLU A 412 8.83 -16.61 0.72
C GLU A 412 10.14 -15.80 0.75
N LEU A 413 10.37 -15.03 1.80
CA LEU A 413 11.66 -14.39 2.09
C LEU A 413 12.50 -15.36 2.91
N ARG A 414 13.61 -15.83 2.35
CA ARG A 414 14.60 -16.69 3.03
C ARG A 414 15.86 -15.91 3.37
N ALA A 415 16.45 -16.16 4.54
CA ALA A 415 17.77 -15.66 4.93
C ALA A 415 18.49 -16.71 5.80
N ALA A 416 19.78 -16.95 5.54
CA ALA A 416 20.56 -17.91 6.33
C ALA A 416 20.75 -17.47 7.79
N LYS A 417 20.86 -16.16 8.01
CA LYS A 417 20.82 -15.53 9.33
C LYS A 417 20.14 -14.17 9.27
N VAL A 418 19.41 -13.81 10.32
CA VAL A 418 18.83 -12.48 10.55
C VAL A 418 19.24 -12.01 11.95
N THR A 419 19.58 -10.74 12.09
CA THR A 419 19.90 -10.06 13.35
C THR A 419 19.13 -8.75 13.39
N LEU A 420 18.23 -8.60 14.37
CA LEU A 420 17.51 -7.35 14.65
C LEU A 420 18.06 -6.73 15.94
N THR A 421 18.45 -5.46 15.89
CA THR A 421 18.90 -4.68 17.06
C THR A 421 18.15 -3.36 17.14
N LYS A 422 17.56 -3.05 18.30
CA LYS A 422 16.88 -1.77 18.55
C LYS A 422 17.92 -0.66 18.74
N GLU A 423 17.94 0.32 17.84
CA GLU A 423 18.81 1.50 17.93
C GLU A 423 18.15 2.64 18.72
N ALA A 424 16.84 2.84 18.54
CA ALA A 424 16.02 3.81 19.26
C ALA A 424 14.61 3.24 19.52
N PRO A 425 13.75 3.85 20.36
CA PRO A 425 12.46 3.28 20.74
C PRO A 425 11.55 2.85 19.57
N LEU A 426 11.63 3.58 18.44
CA LEU A 426 10.87 3.34 17.21
C LEU A 426 11.77 2.97 16.00
N VAL A 427 13.08 2.78 16.21
CA VAL A 427 14.04 2.48 15.13
C VAL A 427 14.76 1.18 15.42
N ASP A 428 14.42 0.15 14.66
CA ASP A 428 15.16 -1.11 14.63
C ASP A 428 16.14 -1.11 13.45
N ARG A 429 17.25 -1.81 13.61
CA ARG A 429 18.18 -2.13 12.53
C ARG A 429 18.17 -3.63 12.29
N ILE A 430 17.96 -4.04 11.04
CA ILE A 430 18.00 -5.43 10.60
C ILE A 430 19.23 -5.65 9.74
N ILE A 431 20.00 -6.69 10.07
CA ILE A 431 21.11 -7.21 9.28
C ILE A 431 20.76 -8.65 8.88
N THR A 432 21.00 -9.02 7.63
CA THR A 432 20.69 -10.35 7.09
C THR A 432 21.91 -10.98 6.41
N GLN A 433 21.86 -12.30 6.20
CA GLN A 433 22.88 -13.05 5.47
C GLN A 433 22.22 -13.98 4.44
N ASN A 434 22.74 -13.97 3.20
CA ASN A 434 22.22 -14.75 2.07
C ASN A 434 20.68 -14.62 1.90
N GLN A 435 20.18 -13.39 1.99
CA GLN A 435 18.76 -13.09 1.86
C GLN A 435 18.30 -13.17 0.40
N ARG A 436 17.13 -13.76 0.18
CA ARG A 436 16.56 -14.01 -1.15
C ARG A 436 15.05 -14.18 -1.07
N LEU A 437 14.34 -13.64 -2.06
CA LEU A 437 12.97 -14.03 -2.32
C LEU A 437 12.97 -15.40 -3.01
N VAL A 438 11.95 -16.19 -2.74
CA VAL A 438 11.65 -17.46 -3.39
C VAL A 438 10.22 -17.39 -3.90
N PHE A 439 10.03 -17.74 -5.17
CA PHE A 439 8.78 -17.65 -5.90
C PHE A 439 8.40 -19.05 -6.40
N ASP A 440 7.18 -19.47 -6.09
CA ASP A 440 6.62 -20.79 -6.43
C ASP A 440 7.54 -21.97 -6.08
N GLN A 441 8.35 -21.81 -5.02
CA GLN A 441 9.43 -22.71 -4.58
C GLN A 441 10.55 -23.01 -5.61
N ASN A 442 10.42 -22.55 -6.85
CA ASN A 442 11.25 -22.93 -7.99
C ASN A 442 12.24 -21.84 -8.43
N PHE A 443 11.86 -20.57 -8.34
CA PHE A 443 12.71 -19.42 -8.70
C PHE A 443 13.17 -18.68 -7.44
N SER A 444 14.39 -18.14 -7.42
CA SER A 444 14.88 -17.36 -6.29
C SER A 444 15.71 -16.16 -6.74
N LEU A 445 15.43 -15.00 -6.12
CA LEU A 445 16.04 -13.70 -6.42
C LEU A 445 16.78 -13.19 -5.17
N PRO A 446 18.13 -13.08 -5.19
CA PRO A 446 18.89 -12.55 -4.06
C PRO A 446 18.63 -11.05 -3.87
N ILE A 447 18.56 -10.59 -2.62
CA ILE A 447 18.38 -9.17 -2.29
C ILE A 447 19.73 -8.59 -1.81
N PRO A 448 20.36 -7.63 -2.53
CA PRO A 448 21.72 -7.19 -2.22
C PRO A 448 21.86 -6.34 -0.94
N ILE A 449 20.78 -5.76 -0.41
CA ILE A 449 20.81 -4.83 0.74
C ILE A 449 20.79 -5.60 2.08
N ASN A 450 21.94 -6.13 2.50
CA ASN A 450 22.05 -6.97 3.72
C ASN A 450 21.90 -6.22 5.07
N ASN A 451 21.61 -4.91 5.05
CA ASN A 451 21.60 -4.04 6.22
C ASN A 451 20.60 -2.89 5.99
N GLN A 452 19.53 -2.84 6.78
CA GLN A 452 18.45 -1.86 6.67
C GLN A 452 18.07 -1.30 8.04
N LYS A 453 17.58 -0.06 8.07
CA LYS A 453 16.91 0.51 9.24
C LYS A 453 15.41 0.54 8.99
N ILE A 454 14.63 0.09 9.97
CA ILE A 454 13.17 0.19 9.99
C ILE A 454 12.83 1.20 11.09
N ASP A 455 12.59 2.45 10.69
CA ASP A 455 11.84 3.38 11.52
C ASP A 455 10.36 3.02 11.39
N ARG A 456 9.72 2.67 12.50
CA ARG A 456 8.36 2.14 12.52
C ARG A 456 7.30 3.20 12.23
N ARG A 457 7.67 4.49 12.28
CA ARG A 457 6.85 5.62 11.81
C ARG A 457 6.83 5.67 10.29
N GLU A 458 7.99 5.37 9.68
CA GLU A 458 8.24 5.54 8.26
C GLU A 458 7.79 4.31 7.46
N ARG A 459 7.10 4.58 6.35
CA ARG A 459 6.73 3.58 5.35
C ARG A 459 7.17 4.07 3.99
N ASP A 460 8.46 3.91 3.73
CA ASP A 460 8.92 3.68 2.36
C ASP A 460 8.86 2.18 2.06
N ILE A 461 8.45 1.84 0.84
CA ILE A 461 8.01 0.49 0.48
C ILE A 461 8.67 0.03 -0.84
N ASN A 462 9.47 0.89 -1.50
CA ASN A 462 10.30 0.44 -2.61
C ASN A 462 11.51 -0.38 -2.09
N PRO A 463 11.64 -1.69 -2.43
CA PRO A 463 12.74 -2.54 -1.95
C PRO A 463 14.00 -2.44 -2.82
N PHE A 464 13.95 -1.71 -3.95
CA PHE A 464 15.02 -1.63 -4.93
C PHE A 464 15.96 -0.47 -4.65
N ILE A 465 17.28 -0.69 -4.87
CA ILE A 465 18.30 0.38 -4.79
C ILE A 465 18.11 1.37 -5.96
N VAL A 466 17.63 0.87 -7.10
CA VAL A 466 17.46 1.58 -8.36
C VAL A 466 16.17 1.06 -9.01
N SER A 467 15.32 1.97 -9.44
CA SER A 467 14.08 1.71 -10.19
C SER A 467 14.33 1.95 -11.69
N PRO A 468 13.98 1.03 -12.61
CA PRO A 468 13.96 1.31 -14.04
C PRO A 468 12.68 2.06 -14.44
N GLY A 469 12.71 2.78 -15.56
CA GLY A 469 11.53 3.34 -16.19
C GLY A 469 11.74 3.66 -17.66
N TYR A 470 10.63 3.87 -18.39
CA TYR A 470 10.67 4.32 -19.79
C TYR A 470 9.75 5.52 -19.99
N ASP A 471 10.30 6.56 -20.61
CA ASP A 471 9.65 7.82 -20.93
C ASP A 471 10.46 8.43 -22.09
N ASN A 472 9.90 8.38 -23.31
CA ASN A 472 10.65 8.80 -24.49
C ASN A 472 10.76 10.33 -24.61
N ASP A 473 9.69 11.04 -24.27
CA ASP A 473 9.50 12.46 -24.57
C ASP A 473 10.29 13.38 -23.62
N ASP A 474 10.23 13.15 -22.30
CA ASP A 474 10.99 13.96 -21.33
C ASP A 474 12.38 13.40 -21.01
N ARG A 475 12.61 12.10 -21.24
CA ARG A 475 13.77 11.37 -20.68
C ARG A 475 14.60 10.60 -21.70
N GLY A 476 14.25 10.65 -22.99
CA GLY A 476 15.00 9.98 -24.06
C GLY A 476 14.98 8.45 -23.93
N GLY A 477 13.86 7.88 -23.48
CA GLY A 477 13.57 6.45 -23.52
C GLY A 477 13.84 5.75 -22.19
N LEU A 478 14.67 4.71 -22.20
CA LEU A 478 15.03 3.96 -20.99
C LEU A 478 15.85 4.82 -20.02
N TYR A 479 15.37 4.96 -18.79
CA TYR A 479 16.07 5.62 -17.68
C TYR A 479 16.10 4.75 -16.43
N VAL A 480 16.99 5.13 -15.50
CA VAL A 480 17.05 4.55 -14.15
C VAL A 480 17.05 5.65 -13.10
N GLU A 481 16.41 5.40 -11.97
CA GLU A 481 16.25 6.39 -10.90
C GLU A 481 16.46 5.78 -9.51
N ARG A 482 16.77 6.62 -8.52
CA ARG A 482 16.99 6.17 -7.13
C ARG A 482 16.34 7.11 -6.14
N HIS A 483 15.34 6.65 -5.42
CA HIS A 483 14.73 7.45 -4.35
C HIS A 483 15.68 7.59 -3.16
N VAL A 484 15.81 8.80 -2.65
CA VAL A 484 16.59 9.15 -1.46
C VAL A 484 15.68 9.98 -0.55
N ILE A 485 15.40 9.49 0.65
CA ILE A 485 14.70 10.28 1.68
C ILE A 485 15.70 11.32 2.20
N ALA A 486 15.49 12.58 1.83
CA ALA A 486 16.36 13.70 2.21
C ALA A 486 16.01 14.26 3.58
N PHE A 487 14.72 14.24 3.92
CA PHE A 487 14.20 14.56 5.25
C PHE A 487 12.92 13.78 5.52
N SER A 488 12.72 13.31 6.74
CA SER A 488 11.48 12.64 7.15
C SER A 488 11.23 12.82 8.65
N ASN A 489 9.96 13.06 9.00
CA ASN A 489 9.43 13.02 10.35
C ASN A 489 7.93 12.68 10.32
N ASP A 490 7.32 12.59 11.50
CA ASP A 490 5.92 12.22 11.76
C ASP A 490 4.86 13.00 10.95
N GLN A 491 5.21 14.19 10.43
CA GLN A 491 4.32 15.04 9.63
C GLN A 491 4.82 15.25 8.19
N THR A 492 6.14 15.33 7.98
CA THR A 492 6.75 15.85 6.75
C THR A 492 7.81 14.91 6.20
N ARG A 493 7.62 14.47 4.95
CA ARG A 493 8.57 13.64 4.19
C ARG A 493 8.95 14.31 2.89
N TRP A 494 10.25 14.46 2.67
CA TRP A 494 10.89 14.98 1.47
C TRP A 494 11.77 13.91 0.84
N THR A 495 11.38 13.46 -0.35
CA THR A 495 12.16 12.52 -1.16
C THR A 495 12.78 13.29 -2.33
N ILE A 496 14.06 13.05 -2.59
CA ILE A 496 14.77 13.47 -3.81
C ILE A 496 15.09 12.19 -4.60
N THR A 497 14.84 12.20 -5.90
CA THR A 497 15.05 11.05 -6.78
C THR A 497 15.93 11.50 -7.96
N PRO A 498 17.26 11.33 -7.89
CA PRO A 498 18.13 11.48 -9.04
C PRO A 498 17.81 10.43 -10.11
N GLN A 499 17.88 10.83 -11.37
CA GLN A 499 17.59 10.04 -12.56
C GLN A 499 18.80 10.07 -13.52
N PHE A 500 19.02 8.98 -14.25
CA PHE A 500 20.05 8.86 -15.29
C PHE A 500 19.42 8.25 -16.55
N PHE A 501 19.58 8.92 -17.68
CA PHE A 501 18.95 8.60 -18.96
C PHE A 501 19.82 7.62 -19.75
N VAL A 502 19.60 6.32 -19.52
CA VAL A 502 20.45 5.23 -20.01
C VAL A 502 20.47 5.17 -21.53
N GLN A 503 19.32 5.27 -22.18
CA GLN A 503 19.22 5.20 -23.64
C GLN A 503 19.82 6.45 -24.30
N LYS A 504 19.44 7.65 -23.84
CA LYS A 504 20.06 8.92 -24.24
C LYS A 504 21.59 8.87 -24.18
N ALA A 505 22.18 8.28 -23.13
CA ALA A 505 23.63 8.15 -22.97
C ALA A 505 24.33 7.26 -24.03
N PHE A 506 23.59 6.42 -24.78
CA PHE A 506 24.10 5.68 -25.94
C PHE A 506 23.83 6.38 -27.29
N GLU A 507 22.84 7.26 -27.35
CA GLU A 507 22.40 7.96 -28.56
C GLU A 507 23.12 9.33 -28.73
N ASP A 508 23.20 10.13 -27.67
CA ASP A 508 23.98 11.36 -27.60
C ASP A 508 24.63 11.51 -26.21
N SER A 509 25.96 11.50 -26.16
CA SER A 509 26.77 11.71 -24.96
C SER A 509 27.60 13.00 -24.99
N SER A 510 27.28 13.92 -25.89
CA SER A 510 28.02 15.18 -26.10
C SER A 510 27.97 16.11 -24.89
N ASN A 511 26.82 16.22 -24.22
CA ASN A 511 26.65 16.95 -22.98
C ASN A 511 26.31 16.00 -21.82
N VAL A 512 27.27 15.80 -20.90
CA VAL A 512 27.09 14.93 -19.74
C VAL A 512 26.01 15.45 -18.78
N ALA A 513 25.73 16.77 -18.76
CA ALA A 513 24.68 17.34 -17.92
C ALA A 513 23.26 16.94 -18.37
N ASP A 514 23.06 16.77 -19.68
CA ASP A 514 21.79 16.35 -20.29
C ASP A 514 21.46 14.86 -20.07
N LEU A 515 22.37 14.08 -19.49
CA LEU A 515 22.18 12.66 -19.16
C LEU A 515 21.60 12.43 -17.76
N PHE A 516 21.46 13.48 -16.96
CA PHE A 516 20.98 13.40 -15.57
C PHE A 516 19.77 14.30 -15.35
N GLY A 517 18.82 13.79 -14.59
CA GLY A 517 17.68 14.56 -14.09
C GLY A 517 17.54 14.41 -12.58
N VAL A 518 16.63 15.18 -11.99
CA VAL A 518 16.24 15.01 -10.59
C VAL A 518 14.78 15.39 -10.38
N THR A 519 14.03 14.50 -9.75
CA THR A 519 12.67 14.80 -9.25
C THR A 519 12.69 14.92 -7.74
N THR A 520 11.77 15.73 -7.19
CA THR A 520 11.68 15.99 -5.75
C THR A 520 10.22 16.05 -5.34
N LYS A 521 9.88 15.36 -4.24
CA LYS A 521 8.52 15.26 -3.72
C LYS A 521 8.49 15.56 -2.23
N LEU A 522 7.82 16.64 -1.87
CA LEU A 522 7.52 17.05 -0.50
C LEU A 522 6.07 16.69 -0.17
N ASN A 523 5.83 16.09 0.99
CA ASN A 523 4.50 15.83 1.51
C ASN A 523 4.51 16.21 2.99
N SER A 524 3.64 17.12 3.42
CA SER A 524 3.56 17.61 4.80
C SER A 524 2.12 17.62 5.31
N VAL A 525 1.85 16.93 6.41
CA VAL A 525 0.54 16.87 7.06
C VAL A 525 0.51 17.91 8.18
N LEU A 526 0.02 19.12 7.85
CA LEU A 526 -0.07 20.24 8.78
C LEU A 526 -1.17 20.03 9.85
N GLY A 527 -2.13 19.15 9.59
CA GLY A 527 -3.15 18.76 10.56
C GLY A 527 -4.13 17.72 10.01
N PRO A 528 -5.11 17.25 10.80
CA PRO A 528 -6.01 16.15 10.40
C PRO A 528 -6.78 16.36 9.10
N LYS A 529 -7.04 17.62 8.73
CA LYS A 529 -7.77 18.03 7.51
C LYS A 529 -6.90 18.81 6.51
N THR A 530 -5.58 18.94 6.73
CA THR A 530 -4.73 19.87 5.95
C THR A 530 -3.40 19.24 5.57
N LYS A 531 -3.10 19.22 4.26
CA LYS A 531 -1.86 18.67 3.69
C LYS A 531 -1.25 19.63 2.68
N VAL A 532 0.07 19.70 2.64
CA VAL A 532 0.84 20.35 1.56
C VAL A 532 1.56 19.27 0.76
N GLU A 533 1.37 19.31 -0.56
CA GLU A 533 2.00 18.45 -1.54
C GLU A 533 2.84 19.33 -2.45
N GLY A 534 4.16 19.12 -2.49
CA GLY A 534 5.09 19.84 -3.35
C GLY A 534 5.78 18.87 -4.31
N ARG A 535 5.93 19.28 -5.57
CA ARG A 535 6.73 18.57 -6.58
C ARG A 535 7.67 19.54 -7.28
N GLY A 536 8.83 19.04 -7.67
CA GLY A 536 9.74 19.71 -8.59
C GLY A 536 10.42 18.66 -9.45
N GLU A 537 10.68 19.01 -10.71
CA GLU A 537 11.33 18.15 -11.68
C GLU A 537 12.31 18.98 -12.49
N LEU A 538 13.48 18.40 -12.77
CA LEU A 538 14.52 18.97 -13.60
C LEU A 538 15.01 17.88 -14.56
N THR A 539 14.68 18.01 -15.84
CA THR A 539 14.95 17.00 -16.91
C THR A 539 16.37 17.09 -17.51
N SER A 540 17.17 18.08 -17.12
CA SER A 540 18.60 18.18 -17.44
C SER A 540 19.33 18.95 -16.34
N LEU A 541 20.56 18.56 -16.00
CA LEU A 541 21.43 19.35 -15.12
C LEU A 541 22.14 20.52 -15.85
N ASP A 542 21.85 20.76 -17.14
CA ASP A 542 22.40 21.91 -17.85
C ASP A 542 21.72 23.21 -17.40
N LEU A 543 22.48 24.02 -16.66
CA LEU A 543 22.00 25.27 -16.08
C LEU A 543 21.82 26.41 -17.10
N SER A 544 22.13 26.20 -18.39
CA SER A 544 21.76 27.13 -19.46
C SER A 544 20.31 26.96 -19.93
N GLN A 545 19.71 25.79 -19.71
CA GLN A 545 18.36 25.44 -20.18
C GLN A 545 17.33 25.28 -19.04
N VAL A 546 17.51 26.00 -17.92
CA VAL A 546 16.64 25.83 -16.73
C VAL A 546 15.18 26.23 -16.99
N GLU A 547 14.89 27.27 -17.79
CA GLU A 547 13.48 27.57 -18.13
C GLU A 547 12.82 26.37 -18.82
N ASP A 548 13.54 25.66 -19.70
CA ASP A 548 12.95 24.57 -20.47
C ASP A 548 13.00 23.18 -19.82
N ASN A 549 13.86 22.99 -18.83
CA ASN A 549 13.98 21.73 -18.09
C ASN A 549 13.38 21.73 -16.68
N LEU A 550 13.08 22.90 -16.10
CA LEU A 550 12.45 23.00 -14.77
C LEU A 550 10.92 22.92 -14.87
N ARG A 551 10.32 22.10 -14.01
CA ARG A 551 8.89 22.08 -13.68
C ARG A 551 8.70 22.09 -12.17
N GLY A 552 7.55 22.56 -11.69
CA GLY A 552 7.23 22.49 -10.26
C GLY A 552 5.80 22.84 -9.91
N SER A 553 5.31 22.29 -8.81
CA SER A 553 3.98 22.58 -8.26
C SER A 553 3.98 22.53 -6.73
N VAL A 554 3.13 23.36 -6.12
CA VAL A 554 2.85 23.37 -4.68
C VAL A 554 1.34 23.47 -4.48
N ARG A 555 0.78 22.46 -3.81
CA ARG A 555 -0.65 22.26 -3.61
C ARG A 555 -0.97 22.15 -2.12
N LEU A 556 -1.76 23.08 -1.60
CA LEU A 556 -2.37 23.01 -0.27
C LEU A 556 -3.75 22.37 -0.41
N ARG A 557 -3.92 21.16 0.13
CA ARG A 557 -5.15 20.39 0.15
C ARG A 557 -5.80 20.51 1.53
N GLN A 558 -7.03 21.02 1.59
CA GLN A 558 -7.82 21.16 2.82
C GLN A 558 -9.17 20.46 2.68
N THR A 559 -9.50 19.58 3.62
CA THR A 559 -10.81 18.94 3.74
C THR A 559 -11.78 19.88 4.49
N LEU A 560 -12.94 20.15 3.90
CA LEU A 560 -13.96 21.04 4.44
C LEU A 560 -15.19 20.23 4.89
N GLY A 561 -15.75 20.57 6.05
CA GLY A 561 -16.87 19.83 6.65
C GLY A 561 -16.47 18.50 7.30
N ASP A 562 -17.48 17.74 7.71
CA ASP A 562 -17.37 16.43 8.38
C ASP A 562 -18.36 15.41 7.79
N VAL A 563 -19.60 15.83 7.53
CA VAL A 563 -20.57 15.09 6.73
C VAL A 563 -20.41 15.50 5.26
N ASN A 564 -20.29 14.52 4.36
CA ASN A 564 -20.02 14.72 2.93
C ASN A 564 -18.85 15.70 2.67
N PRO A 565 -17.64 15.42 3.17
CA PRO A 565 -16.54 16.38 3.16
C PRO A 565 -16.05 16.75 1.75
N HIS A 566 -16.01 18.04 1.46
CA HIS A 566 -15.43 18.60 0.24
C HIS A 566 -13.90 18.69 0.34
N THR A 567 -13.22 18.73 -0.81
CA THR A 567 -11.78 19.03 -0.87
C THR A 567 -11.56 20.38 -1.54
N LEU A 568 -10.96 21.32 -0.82
CA LEU A 568 -10.36 22.53 -1.39
C LEU A 568 -8.90 22.25 -1.72
N ASN A 569 -8.51 22.43 -2.98
CA ASN A 569 -7.12 22.49 -3.40
C ASN A 569 -6.79 23.95 -3.76
N LEU A 570 -5.81 24.54 -3.10
CA LEU A 570 -5.13 25.76 -3.56
C LEU A 570 -3.80 25.33 -4.18
N GLU A 571 -3.51 25.78 -5.39
CA GLU A 571 -2.39 25.27 -6.20
C GLU A 571 -1.65 26.42 -6.89
N TYR A 572 -0.31 26.38 -6.80
CA TYR A 572 0.61 27.09 -7.67
C TYR A 572 1.41 26.08 -8.50
N SER A 573 1.70 26.42 -9.74
CA SER A 573 2.39 25.53 -10.69
C SER A 573 3.14 26.32 -11.77
N TYR A 574 4.26 25.76 -12.22
CA TYR A 574 5.15 26.30 -13.24
C TYR A 574 5.53 25.18 -14.22
N ARG A 575 5.31 25.43 -15.52
CA ARG A 575 5.44 24.47 -16.62
C ARG A 575 4.77 23.13 -16.32
N ASP A 576 3.51 23.19 -15.89
CA ASP A 576 2.68 22.02 -15.64
C ASP A 576 2.33 21.36 -16.97
N ARG A 577 2.60 20.07 -17.09
CA ARG A 577 2.31 19.25 -18.27
C ARG A 577 0.91 18.65 -18.11
N LEU A 578 0.06 18.83 -19.12
CA LEU A 578 -1.33 18.37 -19.13
C LEU A 578 -1.59 17.53 -20.37
N TYR A 579 -2.26 16.38 -20.24
CA TYR A 579 -2.68 15.59 -21.39
C TYR A 579 -4.11 15.95 -21.80
N ASN A 580 -4.35 16.25 -23.08
CA ASN A 580 -5.68 16.59 -23.60
C ASN A 580 -6.05 15.76 -24.84
N GLY A 581 -6.15 14.44 -24.64
CA GLY A 581 -6.69 13.52 -25.64
C GLY A 581 -5.92 13.55 -26.96
N THR A 582 -6.61 13.67 -28.09
CA THR A 582 -5.97 13.76 -29.42
C THR A 582 -5.08 15.00 -29.63
N LEU A 583 -5.12 16.01 -28.75
CA LEU A 583 -4.16 17.14 -28.75
C LEU A 583 -2.84 16.81 -28.03
N GLY A 584 -2.68 15.60 -27.50
CA GLY A 584 -1.45 15.16 -26.85
C GLY A 584 -1.14 15.90 -25.55
N PHE A 585 0.15 16.08 -25.26
CA PHE A 585 0.61 16.84 -24.10
C PHE A 585 0.70 18.34 -24.42
N GLN A 586 0.31 19.16 -23.45
CA GLN A 586 0.21 20.61 -23.53
C GLN A 586 0.79 21.24 -22.27
N THR A 587 1.65 22.26 -22.41
CA THR A 587 2.36 22.88 -21.28
C THR A 587 1.73 24.20 -20.87
N VAL A 588 1.39 24.32 -19.59
CA VAL A 588 0.93 25.58 -18.97
C VAL A 588 2.11 26.24 -18.25
N GLN A 589 2.61 27.35 -18.79
CA GLN A 589 3.81 28.03 -18.30
C GLN A 589 3.71 28.38 -16.81
N SER A 590 2.55 28.87 -16.36
CA SER A 590 2.21 28.86 -14.94
C SER A 590 0.70 28.92 -14.70
N SER A 591 0.23 28.37 -13.58
CA SER A 591 -1.07 28.79 -13.04
C SER A 591 -1.09 28.84 -11.52
N PHE A 592 -1.96 29.72 -11.02
CA PHE A 592 -2.31 29.86 -9.61
C PHE A 592 -3.83 29.81 -9.47
N GLY A 593 -4.36 29.06 -8.49
CA GLY A 593 -5.80 29.12 -8.23
C GLY A 593 -6.33 28.16 -7.18
N GLY A 594 -7.64 28.18 -7.04
CA GLY A 594 -8.40 27.33 -6.11
C GLY A 594 -9.42 26.45 -6.83
N ILE A 595 -9.64 25.25 -6.28
CA ILE A 595 -10.60 24.25 -6.77
C ILE A 595 -11.31 23.64 -5.56
N VAL A 596 -12.63 23.65 -5.57
CA VAL A 596 -13.46 22.89 -4.61
C VAL A 596 -14.08 21.71 -5.35
N THR A 597 -13.85 20.50 -4.85
CA THR A 597 -14.41 19.24 -5.39
C THR A 597 -15.31 18.61 -4.33
N SER A 598 -16.51 18.16 -4.73
CA SER A 598 -17.43 17.42 -3.86
C SER A 598 -16.97 15.98 -3.62
N PRO A 599 -17.44 15.30 -2.57
CA PRO A 599 -17.44 13.84 -2.55
C PRO A 599 -18.42 13.29 -3.59
N ILE A 600 -18.48 11.96 -3.73
CA ILE A 600 -19.55 11.27 -4.46
C ILE A 600 -20.82 11.30 -3.59
N ILE A 601 -21.88 11.94 -4.07
CA ILE A 601 -23.14 12.15 -3.37
C ILE A 601 -24.23 11.24 -3.97
N PRO A 602 -24.68 10.18 -3.29
CA PRO A 602 -25.75 9.33 -3.80
C PRO A 602 -27.11 10.05 -3.73
N LEU A 603 -27.81 10.11 -4.87
CA LEU A 603 -29.10 10.80 -5.00
C LEU A 603 -30.25 9.91 -4.49
N GLY A 604 -30.39 9.87 -3.17
CA GLY A 604 -31.42 9.08 -2.47
C GLY A 604 -31.25 7.58 -2.71
N LYS A 605 -32.34 6.89 -3.06
CA LYS A 605 -32.35 5.45 -3.34
C LYS A 605 -32.27 5.10 -4.84
N SER A 606 -31.97 6.08 -5.69
CA SER A 606 -32.05 5.93 -7.16
C SER A 606 -30.91 5.11 -7.79
N GLY A 607 -29.79 4.95 -7.06
CA GLY A 607 -28.53 4.44 -7.61
C GLY A 607 -27.80 5.41 -8.53
N VAL A 608 -28.26 6.66 -8.65
CA VAL A 608 -27.54 7.75 -9.32
C VAL A 608 -26.60 8.42 -8.33
N ASN A 609 -25.37 8.64 -8.74
CA ASN A 609 -24.35 9.39 -8.01
C ASN A 609 -24.15 10.76 -8.66
N LEU A 610 -24.09 11.81 -7.85
CA LEU A 610 -23.67 13.16 -8.23
C LEU A 610 -22.24 13.42 -7.75
N SER A 611 -21.44 14.07 -8.58
CA SER A 611 -20.23 14.77 -8.15
C SER A 611 -20.14 16.12 -8.87
N TYR A 612 -19.49 17.10 -8.27
CA TYR A 612 -19.26 18.41 -8.89
C TYR A 612 -17.93 19.01 -8.44
N GLN A 613 -17.42 19.93 -9.26
CA GLN A 613 -16.25 20.74 -8.96
C GLN A 613 -16.44 22.17 -9.47
N ALA A 614 -15.87 23.14 -8.78
CA ALA A 614 -15.81 24.53 -9.20
C ALA A 614 -14.46 25.13 -8.84
N GLY A 615 -13.94 26.03 -9.66
CA GLY A 615 -12.63 26.63 -9.42
C GLY A 615 -12.41 27.95 -10.14
N ALA A 616 -11.42 28.70 -9.63
CA ALA A 616 -10.98 29.98 -10.15
C ALA A 616 -9.45 29.96 -10.23
N GLN A 617 -8.90 30.22 -11.42
CA GLN A 617 -7.47 30.14 -11.70
C GLN A 617 -7.02 31.35 -12.53
N TYR A 618 -5.78 31.78 -12.34
CA TYR A 618 -5.06 32.68 -13.22
C TYR A 618 -3.97 31.88 -13.93
N ILE A 619 -3.97 31.90 -15.26
CA ILE A 619 -3.30 30.93 -16.14
C ILE A 619 -2.49 31.69 -17.17
N ASN A 620 -1.20 31.38 -17.27
CA ASN A 620 -0.31 31.83 -18.33
C ASN A 620 0.09 30.62 -19.19
N ALA A 621 -0.34 30.60 -20.45
CA ALA A 621 -0.08 29.49 -21.38
C ALA A 621 -0.06 29.97 -22.83
N ASN A 622 0.49 29.15 -23.72
CA ASN A 622 0.45 29.40 -25.17
C ASN A 622 -1.00 29.36 -25.69
N THR A 623 -1.35 30.27 -26.60
CA THR A 623 -2.63 30.27 -27.32
C THR A 623 -2.41 30.33 -28.83
N ASP A 624 -3.31 29.73 -29.61
CA ASP A 624 -3.39 29.86 -31.06
C ASP A 624 -4.27 31.06 -31.50
N ARG A 625 -5.00 31.67 -30.56
CA ARG A 625 -5.89 32.82 -30.77
C ARG A 625 -5.10 34.10 -31.02
N GLN A 626 -4.85 34.39 -32.29
CA GLN A 626 -4.13 35.57 -32.76
C GLN A 626 -4.79 36.89 -32.32
N ASP A 627 -6.09 36.89 -32.04
CA ASP A 627 -6.85 38.02 -31.53
C ASP A 627 -6.60 38.32 -30.04
N LEU A 628 -6.00 37.38 -29.29
CA LEU A 628 -5.62 37.53 -27.88
C LEU A 628 -4.13 37.83 -27.69
N LEU A 629 -3.38 38.03 -28.78
CA LEU A 629 -1.93 38.16 -28.79
C LEU A 629 -1.46 39.48 -29.40
N GLU A 630 -0.38 40.05 -28.85
CA GLU A 630 0.20 41.30 -29.33
C GLU A 630 0.84 41.14 -30.72
N VAL A 631 0.83 42.22 -31.52
CA VAL A 631 1.32 42.20 -32.92
C VAL A 631 2.84 42.02 -33.02
N ASN A 632 3.59 42.45 -31.99
CA ASN A 632 5.03 42.28 -31.88
C ASN A 632 5.34 41.69 -30.50
N ARG A 633 5.65 40.39 -30.46
CA ARG A 633 5.72 39.59 -29.24
C ARG A 633 6.87 38.58 -29.29
N ASN A 634 7.42 38.25 -28.13
CA ASN A 634 8.53 37.31 -27.99
C ASN A 634 8.08 35.82 -27.89
N ASN A 635 6.79 35.58 -27.68
CA ASN A 635 6.16 34.25 -27.60
C ASN A 635 4.63 34.39 -27.72
N ASP A 636 3.93 33.28 -27.92
CA ASP A 636 2.46 33.21 -28.05
C ASP A 636 1.74 32.98 -26.70
N ARG A 637 2.33 33.42 -25.58
CA ARG A 637 1.74 33.24 -24.23
C ARG A 637 0.75 34.38 -23.91
N VAL A 638 -0.43 34.03 -23.38
CA VAL A 638 -1.40 34.99 -22.82
C VAL A 638 -1.75 34.61 -21.37
N SER A 639 -1.94 35.63 -20.52
CA SER A 639 -2.28 35.45 -19.10
C SER A 639 -3.74 35.81 -18.81
N LEU A 640 -4.59 34.80 -18.60
CA LEU A 640 -6.04 34.95 -18.42
C LEU A 640 -6.51 34.40 -17.07
N GLY A 641 -7.51 35.05 -16.47
CA GLY A 641 -8.32 34.42 -15.44
C GLY A 641 -9.33 33.46 -16.07
N ARG A 642 -9.53 32.29 -15.45
CA ARG A 642 -10.53 31.28 -15.80
C ARG A 642 -11.39 30.95 -14.59
N LEU A 643 -12.71 31.05 -14.75
CA LEU A 643 -13.70 30.44 -13.84
C LEU A 643 -14.23 29.18 -14.52
N GLN A 644 -14.30 28.05 -13.81
CA GLN A 644 -14.89 26.82 -14.34
C GLN A 644 -15.78 26.15 -13.29
N ALA A 645 -16.89 25.58 -13.76
CA ALA A 645 -17.75 24.68 -13.00
C ALA A 645 -18.02 23.39 -13.81
N SER A 646 -18.12 22.25 -13.13
CA SER A 646 -18.46 20.97 -13.73
C SER A 646 -19.32 20.14 -12.79
N ALA A 647 -20.29 19.42 -13.33
CA ALA A 647 -21.17 18.50 -12.60
C ALA A 647 -21.38 17.21 -13.39
N SER A 648 -21.23 16.07 -12.72
CA SER A 648 -21.34 14.72 -13.30
C SER A 648 -22.37 13.89 -12.55
N LEU A 649 -23.32 13.35 -13.31
CA LEU A 649 -24.28 12.34 -12.87
C LEU A 649 -23.87 10.99 -13.45
N SER A 650 -23.78 9.94 -12.63
CA SER A 650 -23.47 8.59 -13.09
C SER A 650 -24.34 7.51 -12.44
N LYS A 651 -24.57 6.41 -13.16
CA LYS A 651 -25.29 5.25 -12.66
C LYS A 651 -24.76 3.96 -13.27
N GLY A 652 -24.64 2.92 -12.44
CA GLY A 652 -24.36 1.55 -12.86
C GLY A 652 -25.61 0.67 -12.74
N PHE A 653 -25.78 -0.24 -13.69
CA PHE A 653 -26.83 -1.24 -13.74
C PHE A 653 -26.18 -2.62 -13.82
N LEU A 654 -26.18 -3.37 -12.71
CA LEU A 654 -25.71 -4.76 -12.69
C LEU A 654 -26.68 -5.62 -13.50
N LEU A 655 -26.27 -6.05 -14.69
CA LEU A 655 -27.10 -6.84 -15.61
C LEU A 655 -27.06 -8.32 -15.25
N TRP A 656 -25.90 -8.82 -14.80
CA TRP A 656 -25.70 -10.21 -14.42
C TRP A 656 -24.55 -10.35 -13.41
N GLN A 657 -24.64 -11.35 -12.53
CA GLN A 657 -23.58 -11.73 -11.62
C GLN A 657 -23.53 -13.26 -11.47
N GLY A 658 -22.34 -13.83 -11.64
CA GLY A 658 -22.04 -15.24 -11.40
C GLY A 658 -21.76 -15.55 -9.92
N LYS A 659 -21.17 -16.72 -9.67
CA LYS A 659 -20.75 -17.16 -8.33
C LYS A 659 -19.22 -17.16 -8.23
N PRO A 660 -18.63 -16.74 -7.09
CA PRO A 660 -17.22 -17.00 -6.81
C PRO A 660 -16.98 -18.50 -6.60
N LEU A 661 -15.75 -18.94 -6.86
CA LEU A 661 -15.23 -20.19 -6.31
C LEU A 661 -14.91 -20.03 -4.81
N LYS A 662 -14.70 -21.14 -4.10
CA LYS A 662 -14.30 -21.10 -2.68
C LYS A 662 -12.93 -20.43 -2.53
N PRO A 663 -12.65 -19.72 -1.42
CA PRO A 663 -11.35 -19.12 -1.16
C PRO A 663 -10.31 -20.17 -0.70
N THR A 664 -9.90 -21.05 -1.63
CA THR A 664 -8.92 -22.12 -1.43
C THR A 664 -7.78 -21.98 -2.44
N ALA A 665 -6.57 -22.43 -2.07
CA ALA A 665 -5.37 -22.31 -2.91
C ALA A 665 -5.48 -23.00 -4.28
N THR A 666 -6.37 -23.98 -4.43
CA THR A 666 -6.58 -24.75 -5.66
C THR A 666 -7.81 -24.30 -6.47
N GLU A 667 -8.79 -23.63 -5.85
CA GLU A 667 -9.99 -23.10 -6.51
C GLU A 667 -9.86 -21.57 -6.68
N GLY A 668 -10.53 -20.77 -5.85
CA GLY A 668 -10.67 -19.32 -6.03
C GLY A 668 -9.47 -18.45 -5.65
N LEU A 669 -8.43 -18.99 -5.01
CA LEU A 669 -7.21 -18.26 -4.64
C LEU A 669 -5.97 -18.80 -5.38
N LYS A 670 -6.15 -19.38 -6.57
CA LYS A 670 -5.07 -20.06 -7.29
C LYS A 670 -4.17 -19.10 -8.09
N TYR A 671 -4.75 -18.06 -8.68
CA TYR A 671 -4.02 -17.02 -9.43
C TYR A 671 -4.30 -15.59 -8.90
N THR A 672 -5.13 -15.45 -7.87
CA THR A 672 -5.55 -14.15 -7.34
C THR A 672 -5.69 -14.15 -5.82
N PRO A 673 -5.52 -13.00 -5.16
CA PRO A 673 -5.65 -12.88 -3.70
C PRO A 673 -7.10 -12.87 -3.17
N ASN A 674 -8.09 -12.67 -4.05
CA ASN A 674 -9.51 -12.70 -3.73
C ASN A 674 -10.28 -13.42 -4.86
N PRO A 675 -11.30 -14.26 -4.58
CA PRO A 675 -11.97 -15.05 -5.62
C PRO A 675 -12.68 -14.18 -6.68
N VAL A 676 -12.35 -14.43 -7.94
CA VAL A 676 -12.96 -13.74 -9.08
C VAL A 676 -14.45 -14.11 -9.19
N VAL A 677 -15.29 -13.07 -9.18
CA VAL A 677 -16.74 -13.15 -9.42
C VAL A 677 -17.03 -12.70 -10.86
N PRO A 678 -17.55 -13.57 -11.74
CA PRO A 678 -18.05 -13.15 -13.04
C PRO A 678 -19.18 -12.13 -12.90
N TYR A 679 -19.22 -11.10 -13.73
CA TYR A 679 -20.33 -10.14 -13.77
C TYR A 679 -20.42 -9.41 -15.12
N LEU A 680 -21.57 -8.79 -15.38
CA LEU A 680 -21.78 -7.84 -16.46
C LEU A 680 -22.58 -6.64 -15.94
N GLN A 681 -22.12 -5.43 -16.26
CA GLN A 681 -22.71 -4.18 -15.81
C GLN A 681 -22.79 -3.18 -16.96
N ALA A 682 -23.94 -2.53 -17.15
CA ALA A 682 -24.04 -1.33 -17.96
C ALA A 682 -23.75 -0.10 -17.10
N VAL A 683 -23.06 0.89 -17.67
CA VAL A 683 -22.72 2.14 -17.01
C VAL A 683 -23.17 3.32 -17.88
N THR A 684 -23.73 4.33 -17.26
CA THR A 684 -24.23 5.55 -17.93
C THR A 684 -23.77 6.77 -17.16
N GLY A 685 -23.23 7.78 -17.85
CA GLY A 685 -22.80 9.04 -17.27
C GLY A 685 -23.24 10.23 -18.10
N ILE A 686 -23.46 11.37 -17.44
CA ILE A 686 -23.66 12.68 -18.07
C ILE A 686 -22.81 13.68 -17.29
N THR A 687 -21.87 14.35 -17.96
CA THR A 687 -21.02 15.40 -17.39
C THR A 687 -21.26 16.71 -18.15
N GLY A 688 -21.68 17.74 -17.43
CA GLY A 688 -21.71 19.12 -17.95
C GLY A 688 -20.56 19.92 -17.36
N THR A 689 -19.82 20.65 -18.20
CA THR A 689 -18.73 21.54 -17.80
C THR A 689 -18.87 22.89 -18.50
N THR A 690 -18.56 23.98 -17.82
CA THR A 690 -18.57 25.33 -18.39
C THR A 690 -17.38 26.13 -17.84
N SER A 691 -16.67 26.81 -18.74
CA SER A 691 -15.47 27.61 -18.44
C SER A 691 -15.61 29.00 -19.06
N TYR A 692 -15.28 30.05 -18.30
CA TYR A 692 -15.33 31.44 -18.72
C TYR A 692 -13.97 32.11 -18.50
N TYR A 693 -13.52 32.92 -19.46
CA TYR A 693 -12.21 33.57 -19.46
C TYR A 693 -12.31 35.09 -19.33
N THR A 694 -11.29 35.73 -18.77
CA THR A 694 -11.20 37.20 -18.70
C THR A 694 -11.02 37.89 -20.04
N SER A 695 -10.80 37.15 -21.13
CA SER A 695 -10.87 37.64 -22.52
C SER A 695 -12.31 37.85 -23.01
N GLY A 696 -13.30 37.26 -22.33
CA GLY A 696 -14.69 37.19 -22.77
C GLY A 696 -15.07 35.90 -23.49
N ASP A 697 -14.11 35.02 -23.78
CA ASP A 697 -14.36 33.68 -24.31
C ASP A 697 -15.02 32.76 -23.27
N ASP A 698 -15.86 31.83 -23.74
CA ASP A 698 -16.36 30.70 -22.95
C ASP A 698 -16.14 29.37 -23.68
N GLN A 699 -16.19 28.27 -22.94
CA GLN A 699 -16.34 26.92 -23.48
C GLN A 699 -17.24 26.10 -22.57
N SER A 700 -18.34 25.62 -23.13
CA SER A 700 -19.37 24.85 -22.43
C SER A 700 -19.62 23.52 -23.14
N THR A 701 -19.54 22.41 -22.41
CA THR A 701 -19.58 21.05 -22.95
C THR A 701 -20.57 20.17 -22.17
N LEU A 702 -21.33 19.34 -22.88
CA LEU A 702 -22.19 18.31 -22.29
C LEU A 702 -21.82 16.95 -22.88
N ILE A 703 -21.20 16.08 -22.08
CA ILE A 703 -20.73 14.75 -22.50
C ILE A 703 -21.67 13.69 -21.93
N GLY A 704 -22.33 12.95 -22.81
CA GLY A 704 -23.08 11.74 -22.45
C GLY A 704 -22.27 10.49 -22.76
N THR A 705 -22.12 9.60 -21.78
CA THR A 705 -21.37 8.33 -21.91
C THR A 705 -22.27 7.14 -21.62
N VAL A 706 -22.17 6.11 -22.44
CA VAL A 706 -22.78 4.78 -22.21
C VAL A 706 -21.73 3.69 -22.41
N GLY A 707 -21.78 2.63 -21.62
CA GLY A 707 -20.82 1.53 -21.74
C GLY A 707 -21.24 0.23 -21.07
N LEU A 708 -20.48 -0.82 -21.37
CA LEU A 708 -20.56 -2.15 -20.77
C LEU A 708 -19.19 -2.49 -20.16
N VAL A 709 -19.20 -2.97 -18.92
CA VAL A 709 -18.01 -3.48 -18.23
C VAL A 709 -18.34 -4.83 -17.60
N GLY A 710 -17.44 -5.78 -17.69
CA GLY A 710 -17.68 -7.12 -17.17
C GLY A 710 -16.45 -8.00 -17.12
N GLN A 711 -16.60 -9.15 -16.47
CA GLN A 711 -15.62 -10.23 -16.51
C GLN A 711 -16.31 -11.59 -16.49
N VAL A 712 -15.73 -12.53 -17.22
CA VAL A 712 -16.23 -13.90 -17.42
C VAL A 712 -15.15 -14.89 -17.00
N GLY A 713 -15.57 -16.01 -16.40
CA GLY A 713 -14.67 -17.01 -15.84
C GLY A 713 -14.18 -16.67 -14.42
N ASN A 714 -13.57 -17.64 -13.75
CA ASN A 714 -13.17 -17.54 -12.34
C ASN A 714 -11.64 -17.43 -12.13
N PHE A 715 -10.84 -17.35 -13.20
CA PHE A 715 -9.38 -17.27 -13.19
C PHE A 715 -8.73 -18.35 -12.29
N SER A 716 -9.06 -19.61 -12.55
CA SER A 716 -8.62 -20.78 -11.76
C SER A 716 -8.23 -21.98 -12.62
N ARG A 717 -8.90 -22.21 -13.75
CA ARG A 717 -8.46 -23.22 -14.74
C ARG A 717 -7.22 -22.69 -15.49
N PRO A 718 -6.37 -23.57 -16.04
CA PRO A 718 -5.07 -23.16 -16.56
C PRO A 718 -5.10 -22.50 -17.95
N PHE A 719 -6.25 -22.34 -18.61
CA PHE A 719 -6.33 -21.80 -19.97
C PHE A 719 -7.71 -21.15 -20.22
N LEU A 720 -7.72 -19.93 -20.76
CA LEU A 720 -8.91 -19.16 -21.18
C LEU A 720 -10.09 -19.12 -20.19
N ASP A 721 -9.84 -19.14 -18.88
CA ASP A 721 -10.84 -19.12 -17.78
C ASP A 721 -10.95 -17.75 -17.11
N TYR A 722 -10.45 -16.71 -17.78
CA TYR A 722 -10.68 -15.32 -17.42
C TYR A 722 -10.62 -14.41 -18.64
N THR A 723 -11.70 -13.66 -18.85
CA THR A 723 -11.75 -12.54 -19.79
C THR A 723 -12.45 -11.38 -19.10
N ALA A 724 -11.75 -10.28 -18.84
CA ALA A 724 -12.36 -9.00 -18.47
C ALA A 724 -12.42 -8.07 -19.69
N PHE A 725 -13.43 -7.21 -19.72
CA PHE A 725 -13.56 -6.21 -20.78
C PHE A 725 -14.27 -4.95 -20.30
N ASN A 726 -13.96 -3.84 -20.96
CA ASN A 726 -14.73 -2.60 -20.94
C ASN A 726 -14.97 -2.12 -22.38
N ILE A 727 -16.10 -1.49 -22.62
CA ILE A 727 -16.38 -0.75 -23.86
C ILE A 727 -17.30 0.42 -23.52
N SER A 728 -16.94 1.64 -23.93
CA SER A 728 -17.74 2.84 -23.70
C SER A 728 -17.72 3.76 -24.91
N TYR A 729 -18.87 4.33 -25.20
CA TYR A 729 -19.07 5.38 -26.21
C TYR A 729 -19.43 6.68 -25.49
N SER A 730 -18.70 7.75 -25.79
CA SER A 730 -18.96 9.10 -25.29
C SER A 730 -19.26 10.06 -26.43
N GLN A 731 -20.35 10.82 -26.31
CA GLN A 731 -20.74 11.90 -27.20
C GLN A 731 -20.74 13.22 -26.43
N GLY A 732 -19.81 14.11 -26.81
CA GLY A 732 -19.81 15.51 -26.41
C GLY A 732 -20.73 16.36 -27.30
N PHE A 733 -21.31 17.39 -26.69
CA PHE A 733 -22.00 18.51 -27.35
C PHE A 733 -21.39 19.80 -26.83
N ASN A 734 -20.75 20.57 -27.71
CA ASN A 734 -19.90 21.70 -27.33
C ASN A 734 -20.45 23.05 -27.85
N SER A 735 -20.22 24.09 -27.08
CA SER A 735 -20.49 25.50 -27.39
C SER A 735 -19.32 26.35 -26.90
N GLY A 736 -19.03 27.45 -27.59
CA GLY A 736 -17.82 28.25 -27.32
C GLY A 736 -16.53 27.54 -27.74
N LEU A 737 -15.39 28.10 -27.35
CA LEU A 737 -14.05 27.61 -27.69
C LEU A 737 -13.03 28.11 -26.66
N SER A 738 -12.31 27.19 -25.99
CA SER A 738 -11.24 27.61 -25.07
C SER A 738 -10.13 28.36 -25.82
N PRO A 739 -9.64 29.51 -25.27
CA PRO A 739 -8.40 30.14 -25.70
C PRO A 739 -7.18 29.22 -25.69
N PHE A 740 -7.17 28.16 -24.89
CA PHE A 740 -5.99 27.32 -24.69
C PHE A 740 -6.19 25.88 -25.18
N LEU A 741 -5.14 25.30 -25.78
CA LEU A 741 -5.18 23.92 -26.27
C LEU A 741 -5.22 22.87 -25.14
N PHE A 742 -4.73 23.19 -23.94
CA PHE A 742 -4.67 22.24 -22.82
C PHE A 742 -6.04 21.85 -22.23
N ASP A 743 -7.09 22.62 -22.49
CA ASP A 743 -8.46 22.29 -22.06
C ASP A 743 -9.55 22.49 -23.15
N ARG A 744 -9.12 22.70 -24.40
CA ARG A 744 -10.04 22.72 -25.54
C ARG A 744 -10.69 21.36 -25.75
N SER A 745 -12.01 21.31 -25.84
CA SER A 745 -12.72 20.05 -26.08
C SER A 745 -12.85 19.79 -27.58
N VAL A 746 -12.02 18.86 -28.09
CA VAL A 746 -12.01 18.41 -29.50
C VAL A 746 -12.53 16.98 -29.68
N ASP A 747 -12.41 16.14 -28.66
CA ASP A 747 -12.78 14.72 -28.70
C ASP A 747 -14.28 14.52 -28.49
N ASN A 748 -15.07 14.92 -29.50
CA ASN A 748 -16.53 14.92 -29.47
C ASN A 748 -17.16 13.52 -29.53
N ARG A 749 -16.53 12.56 -30.21
CA ARG A 749 -16.97 11.15 -30.26
C ARG A 749 -15.82 10.25 -29.89
N VAL A 750 -15.86 9.66 -28.69
CA VAL A 750 -14.82 8.73 -28.24
C VAL A 750 -15.41 7.34 -28.09
N LEU A 751 -14.75 6.35 -28.71
CA LEU A 751 -14.89 4.94 -28.38
C LEU A 751 -13.68 4.51 -27.58
N SER A 752 -13.91 4.10 -26.34
CA SER A 752 -12.90 3.41 -25.53
C SER A 752 -13.25 1.94 -25.45
N ALA A 753 -12.27 1.06 -25.62
CA ALA A 753 -12.44 -0.38 -25.53
C ALA A 753 -11.21 -1.03 -24.90
N GLY A 754 -11.42 -1.96 -23.98
CA GLY A 754 -10.36 -2.71 -23.31
C GLY A 754 -10.73 -4.17 -23.09
N ILE A 755 -9.74 -5.03 -23.18
CA ILE A 755 -9.84 -6.47 -22.93
C ILE A 755 -8.62 -6.94 -22.12
N SER A 756 -8.83 -7.83 -21.16
CA SER A 756 -7.77 -8.57 -20.45
C SER A 756 -8.09 -10.06 -20.45
N GLN A 757 -7.24 -10.83 -21.13
CA GLN A 757 -7.41 -12.25 -21.38
C GLN A 757 -6.34 -13.05 -20.63
N GLN A 758 -6.75 -14.01 -19.80
CA GLN A 758 -5.82 -15.06 -19.35
C GLN A 758 -5.38 -15.89 -20.56
N VAL A 759 -4.08 -15.96 -20.80
CA VAL A 759 -3.51 -16.81 -21.86
C VAL A 759 -3.31 -18.21 -21.29
N TYR A 760 -2.40 -18.37 -20.33
CA TYR A 760 -2.11 -19.65 -19.69
C TYR A 760 -1.67 -19.47 -18.23
N GLY A 761 -2.23 -20.30 -17.34
CA GLY A 761 -1.95 -20.29 -15.91
C GLY A 761 -2.10 -18.87 -15.31
N PRO A 762 -1.04 -18.31 -14.69
CA PRO A 762 -1.07 -16.97 -14.10
C PRO A 762 -0.96 -15.81 -15.10
N PHE A 763 -0.64 -16.07 -16.37
CA PHE A 763 -0.38 -15.01 -17.35
C PHE A 763 -1.66 -14.42 -17.96
N ARG A 764 -1.75 -13.10 -17.96
CA ARG A 764 -2.79 -12.31 -18.63
C ARG A 764 -2.17 -11.31 -19.60
N LEU A 765 -2.78 -11.16 -20.77
CA LEU A 765 -2.50 -10.07 -21.71
C LEU A 765 -3.67 -9.08 -21.70
N GLY A 766 -3.36 -7.80 -21.58
CA GLY A 766 -4.30 -6.69 -21.64
C GLY A 766 -4.01 -5.79 -22.83
N PHE A 767 -5.08 -5.31 -23.45
CA PHE A 767 -5.06 -4.26 -24.46
C PHE A 767 -6.22 -3.30 -24.16
N GLN A 768 -5.97 -2.00 -24.10
CA GLN A 768 -7.00 -0.98 -23.98
C GLN A 768 -6.68 0.19 -24.90
N THR A 769 -7.66 0.74 -25.60
CA THR A 769 -7.49 1.89 -26.48
C THR A 769 -8.66 2.86 -26.36
N SER A 770 -8.39 4.14 -26.62
CA SER A 770 -9.38 5.21 -26.76
C SER A 770 -9.17 5.88 -28.12
N ILE A 771 -10.23 5.96 -28.93
CA ILE A 771 -10.16 6.44 -30.31
C ILE A 771 -11.21 7.54 -30.51
N ASN A 772 -10.80 8.68 -31.06
CA ASN A 772 -11.71 9.70 -31.57
C ASN A 772 -12.30 9.22 -32.91
N LEU A 773 -13.62 9.04 -32.96
CA LEU A 773 -14.34 8.52 -34.13
C LEU A 773 -14.59 9.56 -35.22
N ASP A 774 -14.40 10.85 -34.94
CA ASP A 774 -14.49 11.93 -35.93
C ASP A 774 -13.17 12.11 -36.69
N THR A 775 -12.02 11.83 -36.06
CA THR A 775 -10.67 11.96 -36.68
C THR A 775 -10.00 10.62 -37.00
N GLY A 776 -10.42 9.52 -36.37
CA GLY A 776 -9.75 8.22 -36.43
C GLY A 776 -8.47 8.12 -35.60
N GLN A 777 -8.14 9.14 -34.80
CA GLN A 777 -6.89 9.19 -34.02
C GLN A 777 -7.03 8.53 -32.64
N GLU A 778 -5.99 7.82 -32.22
CA GLU A 778 -5.87 7.25 -30.88
C GLU A 778 -5.49 8.34 -29.85
N SER A 779 -6.18 8.38 -28.72
CA SER A 779 -5.92 9.28 -27.57
C SER A 779 -5.39 8.57 -26.33
N SER A 780 -5.24 7.24 -26.39
CA SER A 780 -4.36 6.42 -25.55
C SER A 780 -4.46 4.99 -26.05
N THR A 781 -3.34 4.26 -26.10
CA THR A 781 -3.34 2.81 -26.32
C THR A 781 -2.39 2.14 -25.35
N ASP A 782 -2.89 1.20 -24.55
CA ASP A 782 -2.25 0.58 -23.41
C ASP A 782 -2.11 -0.93 -23.61
N TYR A 783 -0.87 -1.40 -23.76
CA TYR A 783 -0.52 -2.82 -23.72
C TYR A 783 -0.09 -3.21 -22.31
N THR A 784 -0.63 -4.33 -21.82
CA THR A 784 -0.33 -4.83 -20.46
C THR A 784 0.01 -6.32 -20.50
N LEU A 785 1.07 -6.72 -19.83
CA LEU A 785 1.41 -8.11 -19.54
C LEU A 785 1.45 -8.31 -18.02
N GLU A 786 0.57 -9.15 -17.49
CA GLU A 786 0.52 -9.44 -16.06
C GLU A 786 0.79 -10.92 -15.78
N TYR A 787 1.60 -11.18 -14.76
CA TYR A 787 1.75 -12.47 -14.11
C TYR A 787 1.13 -12.40 -12.72
N SER A 788 -0.02 -13.06 -12.50
CA SER A 788 -0.78 -12.97 -11.25
C SER A 788 -0.78 -14.28 -10.46
N ARG A 789 -0.38 -14.19 -9.19
CA ARG A 789 -0.44 -15.28 -8.18
C ARG A 789 -1.22 -14.77 -6.95
N ARG A 790 -1.41 -15.62 -5.93
CA ARG A 790 -2.20 -15.26 -4.74
C ARG A 790 -1.43 -14.34 -3.80
N THR A 791 -0.14 -14.59 -3.60
CA THR A 791 0.73 -13.78 -2.72
C THR A 791 1.41 -12.62 -3.43
N TYR A 792 1.60 -12.70 -4.75
CA TYR A 792 2.26 -11.66 -5.53
C TYR A 792 1.65 -11.46 -6.92
N GLY A 793 2.01 -10.37 -7.57
CA GLY A 793 1.73 -10.12 -8.99
C GLY A 793 2.80 -9.23 -9.59
N ILE A 794 3.08 -9.39 -10.87
CA ILE A 794 4.02 -8.57 -11.64
C ILE A 794 3.30 -8.06 -12.87
N THR A 795 3.35 -6.75 -13.13
CA THR A 795 2.73 -6.10 -14.29
C THR A 795 3.76 -5.33 -15.08
N LEU A 796 3.75 -5.47 -16.39
CA LEU A 796 4.42 -4.60 -17.36
C LEU A 796 3.34 -3.86 -18.15
N ARG A 797 3.46 -2.53 -18.27
CA ARG A 797 2.59 -1.66 -19.06
C ARG A 797 3.45 -0.87 -20.05
N TYR A 798 3.01 -0.77 -21.30
CA TYR A 798 3.59 0.12 -22.29
C TYR A 798 2.48 0.81 -23.11
N ASN A 799 2.68 2.10 -23.36
CA ASN A 799 1.73 2.95 -24.08
C ASN A 799 2.48 3.72 -25.18
N PRO A 800 2.37 3.33 -26.46
CA PRO A 800 3.05 4.02 -27.55
C PRO A 800 2.45 5.40 -27.90
N VAL A 801 1.23 5.72 -27.48
CA VAL A 801 0.59 7.03 -27.75
C VAL A 801 1.08 8.11 -26.76
N LEU A 802 1.37 7.70 -25.53
CA LEU A 802 1.98 8.55 -24.50
C LEU A 802 3.51 8.41 -24.42
N GLU A 803 4.07 7.43 -25.13
CA GLU A 803 5.46 6.98 -25.10
C GLU A 803 6.00 6.61 -23.69
N LEU A 804 5.11 6.09 -22.83
CA LEU A 804 5.41 5.72 -21.43
C LEU A 804 5.46 4.20 -21.24
N GLY A 805 6.44 3.72 -20.47
CA GLY A 805 6.58 2.31 -20.06
C GLY A 805 6.87 2.16 -18.57
N GLY A 806 6.03 1.38 -17.89
CA GLY A 806 6.05 1.23 -16.43
C GLY A 806 5.90 -0.22 -15.97
N PHE A 807 6.38 -0.50 -14.77
CA PHE A 807 6.42 -1.82 -14.16
C PHE A 807 5.81 -1.76 -12.75
N SER A 808 5.09 -2.79 -12.32
CA SER A 808 4.60 -2.87 -10.93
C SER A 808 4.70 -4.25 -10.32
N ILE A 809 4.90 -4.27 -9.00
CA ILE A 809 4.85 -5.46 -8.16
C ILE A 809 3.76 -5.31 -7.11
N ARG A 810 2.85 -6.27 -7.07
CA ARG A 810 1.91 -6.51 -5.96
C ARG A 810 2.50 -7.54 -5.01
N ILE A 811 2.38 -7.31 -3.70
CA ILE A 811 2.51 -8.31 -2.64
C ILE A 811 1.24 -8.25 -1.79
N SER A 812 0.42 -9.29 -1.81
CA SER A 812 -0.92 -9.27 -1.19
C SER A 812 -0.88 -9.48 0.34
N ASP A 813 -1.78 -8.82 1.06
CA ASP A 813 -2.02 -9.06 2.49
C ASP A 813 -3.08 -10.15 2.67
N PHE A 814 -3.07 -10.90 3.77
CA PHE A 814 -4.06 -11.95 4.04
C PHE A 814 -4.49 -11.99 5.51
N ASN A 815 -5.78 -12.23 5.72
CA ASN A 815 -6.35 -12.63 7.01
C ASN A 815 -6.85 -14.08 6.94
N TRP A 816 -6.64 -14.84 8.01
CA TRP A 816 -7.14 -16.21 8.16
C TRP A 816 -7.42 -16.59 9.62
N THR A 817 -8.21 -17.64 9.79
CA THR A 817 -8.50 -18.35 11.04
C THR A 817 -8.10 -19.82 10.95
N GLY A 818 -8.10 -20.54 12.07
CA GLY A 818 -7.45 -21.86 12.19
C GLY A 818 -5.93 -21.72 12.36
N GLY A 819 -5.23 -22.83 12.11
CA GLY A 819 -3.78 -22.91 11.97
C GLY A 819 -3.35 -22.93 10.50
N THR A 820 -2.09 -23.26 10.26
CA THR A 820 -1.49 -23.36 8.93
C THR A 820 -0.41 -24.44 8.94
N ASP A 821 -0.36 -25.29 7.91
CA ASP A 821 0.66 -26.34 7.77
C ASP A 821 2.10 -25.77 7.72
N PRO A 822 3.15 -26.56 8.04
CA PRO A 822 4.55 -26.16 7.81
C PRO A 822 4.84 -25.83 6.35
N PHE A 823 5.81 -24.96 6.08
CA PHE A 823 6.12 -24.47 4.72
C PHE A 823 6.67 -25.57 3.80
N SER A 824 7.33 -26.58 4.37
CA SER A 824 7.97 -27.66 3.61
C SER A 824 7.10 -28.91 3.55
N ASP A 825 7.01 -29.48 2.34
CA ASP A 825 6.27 -30.72 1.99
C ASP A 825 6.92 -32.02 2.56
N ARG A 826 7.63 -31.91 3.69
CA ARG A 826 8.15 -33.06 4.43
C ARG A 826 6.97 -33.79 5.04
N ASN A 827 6.94 -35.12 4.89
CA ASN A 827 5.92 -36.02 5.46
C ASN A 827 5.79 -36.01 7.00
N VAL A 828 6.51 -35.12 7.69
CA VAL A 828 6.41 -34.87 9.14
C VAL A 828 5.36 -33.78 9.38
N LYS A 829 4.08 -34.15 9.21
CA LYS A 829 3.00 -33.39 9.84
C LYS A 829 3.10 -33.58 11.37
N PRO A 830 2.85 -32.54 12.19
CA PRO A 830 2.93 -32.67 13.65
C PRO A 830 1.89 -33.67 14.16
N VAL A 831 2.35 -34.76 14.78
CA VAL A 831 1.50 -35.83 15.31
C VAL A 831 1.01 -35.43 16.71
N VAL A 832 -0.04 -34.62 16.76
CA VAL A 832 -0.68 -34.24 18.03
C VAL A 832 -1.53 -35.40 18.54
N ASN A 833 -1.32 -35.80 19.80
CA ASN A 833 -2.05 -36.89 20.47
C ASN A 833 -2.04 -38.24 19.73
N GLY A 834 -0.98 -38.54 18.96
CA GLY A 834 -0.80 -39.84 18.30
C GLY A 834 -1.56 -40.03 16.98
N VAL A 835 -2.27 -39.01 16.48
CA VAL A 835 -3.01 -39.07 15.22
C VAL A 835 -2.27 -38.28 14.13
N ARG A 836 -2.04 -38.93 12.98
CA ARG A 836 -1.57 -38.27 11.76
C ARG A 836 -2.74 -37.54 11.10
N GLN A 837 -2.57 -36.25 10.77
CA GLN A 837 -3.53 -35.52 9.93
C GLN A 837 -3.41 -35.95 8.47
N ASP A 838 -4.23 -36.89 8.04
CA ASP A 838 -4.52 -37.10 6.61
C ASP A 838 -5.87 -36.42 6.29
N ASN A 839 -5.97 -35.78 5.10
CA ASN A 839 -7.15 -35.05 4.59
C ASN A 839 -7.82 -35.86 3.47
#